data_AF-A0A351LG05-F1
#
_entry.id   AF-A0A351LG05-F1
#
_cell.length_a   1.000
_cell.length_b   1.000
_cell.length_c   1.000
_cell.angle_alpha   90.00
_cell.angle_beta   90.00
_cell.angle_gamma   90.00
#
_symmetry.space_group_name_H-M   'P 1'
#
loop_
_entity.id
_entity.type
_entity.pdbx_description
1 polymer ?
#
loop_
_entity_poly.entity_id
_entity_poly.type
_entity_poly.pdbx_seq_one_letter_code
_entity_poly.pdbx_strand_id
1 'polypeptide(L)'
;MVGETITDTIRVNARNSDAFDIFNIRHYIGSNPYLNKAALVFDFALTGYLPPLPLEEYVQRVSEVYPHLGDQTYESYPHLFARTVSEVNKLDMGLHLDSWSVKPYGDYTRIAFETLHARTSRSVVYLVWDWFEAIAQGEEFTFDAQIKKLQNIFRQSVYGGPTVYALLRTAHDKGIPAFYLWDEGLMQYGYGKKLVRGVATTFDCDSHLDSDFTTRKDDCKAFLGNLGFPVPQGDVVVSLGEALNTADRIGYPVAVKPVSGHKGIGVTADVQNAEELKAAFARAIKGIPDDQPMQIIVEKSIKGADFRLLCVNGRFVAATERRPAWVVGNGHATIGELIERENHKPARLDTPTSPLSKIQCDEAMEMFLEEQNLSLDSVIEQGRTVYLRKVANLSSGGVSIDATSTVHPDNIVLAQDIAQHFKLVCLGIDVISPSLSQSWKSGNFGILEINAAPGIFMHLNPAIGESVDVPSHILETFFASGEDARIPIITFNRISVQELQQTIDHILLQHPDWTIGAICRDGVFVNRSEKNLNKDYNSNVQSLLRNPKLDLLIAAYGEDILDRDGMFYQGSNMVVLDNPTETEMMLARDIISDSTVVVREGNNISIRRKGLIEQYSLGEGEPFTRVYLKEIPTVL
;
A
#
# COMPACT_ATOMS: atom_id res chain seq x y z
N MET A 1 18.75 -10.19 2.38
CA MET A 1 18.31 -11.37 3.17
C MET A 1 18.52 -11.11 4.67
N VAL A 2 17.75 -10.18 5.23
CA VAL A 2 17.48 -10.13 6.67
C VAL A 2 16.00 -10.49 6.78
N GLY A 3 15.70 -11.78 6.65
CA GLY A 3 14.35 -12.26 6.93
C GLY A 3 14.06 -12.01 8.39
N GLU A 4 12.90 -11.45 8.72
CA GLU A 4 12.41 -11.41 10.10
C GLU A 4 12.56 -12.81 10.70
N THR A 5 13.52 -12.97 11.61
CA THR A 5 13.71 -14.21 12.35
C THR A 5 12.44 -14.46 13.15
N ILE A 6 11.73 -15.52 12.77
CA ILE A 6 10.46 -15.95 13.35
C ILE A 6 10.70 -16.34 14.81
N THR A 7 10.30 -15.48 15.76
CA THR A 7 10.38 -15.75 17.20
C THR A 7 9.02 -16.06 17.85
N ASP A 8 7.97 -16.27 17.06
CA ASP A 8 6.69 -16.75 17.59
C ASP A 8 6.74 -18.27 17.76
N THR A 9 6.28 -18.80 18.90
CA THR A 9 6.20 -20.25 19.17
C THR A 9 5.39 -20.95 18.09
N ILE A 10 6.10 -21.59 17.16
CA ILE A 10 5.50 -22.32 16.05
C ILE A 10 4.84 -23.58 16.61
N ARG A 11 3.51 -23.72 16.43
CA ARG A 11 2.85 -25.03 16.52
C ARG A 11 3.38 -25.87 15.35
N VAL A 12 4.24 -26.84 15.65
CA VAL A 12 4.94 -27.64 14.62
C VAL A 12 4.08 -28.84 14.19
N ASN A 13 3.27 -29.42 15.08
CA ASN A 13 2.45 -30.60 14.84
C ASN A 13 1.10 -30.53 15.56
N ALA A 14 0.11 -31.29 15.08
CA ALA A 14 -1.10 -31.60 15.81
C ALA A 14 -0.82 -32.25 17.19
N ARG A 15 -1.67 -31.94 18.16
CA ARG A 15 -1.77 -32.60 19.46
C ARG A 15 -2.66 -33.83 19.34
N ASN A 16 -2.54 -34.76 20.29
CA ASN A 16 -3.43 -35.93 20.37
C ASN A 16 -4.91 -35.58 20.61
N SER A 17 -5.22 -34.32 20.92
CA SER A 17 -6.58 -33.80 21.08
C SER A 17 -7.18 -33.26 19.77
N ASP A 18 -6.37 -33.09 18.72
CA ASP A 18 -6.78 -32.35 17.54
C ASP A 18 -7.40 -33.28 16.49
N ALA A 19 -8.43 -32.82 15.78
CA ALA A 19 -9.09 -33.54 14.69
C ALA A 19 -8.35 -33.35 13.35
N PHE A 20 -7.69 -32.22 13.17
CA PHE A 20 -6.98 -31.85 11.94
C PHE A 20 -5.48 -31.64 12.19
N ASP A 21 -4.67 -31.90 11.16
CA ASP A 21 -3.25 -31.59 11.13
C ASP A 21 -2.91 -30.66 9.97
N ILE A 22 -2.00 -29.72 10.23
CA ILE A 22 -1.47 -28.79 9.23
C ILE A 22 0.04 -28.85 9.26
N PHE A 23 0.63 -29.17 8.10
CA PHE A 23 2.07 -29.32 7.96
C PHE A 23 2.55 -28.82 6.59
N ASN A 24 3.86 -28.85 6.35
CA ASN A 24 4.50 -28.41 5.11
C ASN A 24 4.13 -26.97 4.65
N ILE A 25 3.95 -26.04 5.60
CA ILE A 25 3.64 -24.65 5.29
C ILE A 25 4.79 -24.01 4.50
N ARG A 26 4.49 -23.47 3.33
CA ARG A 26 5.42 -22.82 2.40
C ARG A 26 4.84 -21.52 1.87
N HIS A 27 5.69 -20.52 1.70
CA HIS A 27 5.33 -19.22 1.13
C HIS A 27 5.97 -19.06 -0.25
N TYR A 28 5.15 -18.79 -1.25
CA TYR A 28 5.56 -18.44 -2.61
C TYR A 28 5.37 -16.95 -2.82
N ILE A 29 6.41 -16.27 -3.29
CA ILE A 29 6.40 -14.80 -3.50
C ILE A 29 5.74 -14.36 -4.80
N GLY A 30 5.43 -15.30 -5.71
CA GLY A 30 4.78 -15.05 -6.99
C GLY A 30 4.10 -16.32 -7.52
N SER A 31 3.93 -16.42 -8.84
CA SER A 31 3.29 -17.55 -9.51
C SER A 31 3.92 -18.88 -9.10
N ASN A 32 3.09 -19.88 -8.80
CA ASN A 32 3.51 -21.17 -8.28
C ASN A 32 2.61 -22.28 -8.86
N PRO A 33 2.91 -23.56 -8.60
CA PRO A 33 2.14 -24.68 -9.18
C PRO A 33 0.64 -24.69 -8.82
N TYR A 34 0.24 -23.97 -7.76
CA TYR A 34 -1.12 -23.98 -7.22
C TYR A 34 -1.89 -22.71 -7.57
N LEU A 35 -1.23 -21.55 -7.62
CA LEU A 35 -1.82 -20.25 -7.95
C LEU A 35 -0.89 -19.43 -8.85
N ASN A 36 -1.46 -18.64 -9.77
CA ASN A 36 -0.70 -17.71 -10.63
C ASN A 36 -0.32 -16.39 -9.92
N LYS A 37 -0.21 -16.43 -8.59
CA LYS A 37 0.07 -15.29 -7.71
C LYS A 37 0.79 -15.78 -6.46
N ALA A 38 1.34 -14.85 -5.68
CA ALA A 38 1.91 -15.15 -4.37
C ALA A 38 0.89 -15.92 -3.50
N ALA A 39 1.35 -17.00 -2.88
CA ALA A 39 0.49 -17.90 -2.12
C ALA A 39 1.16 -18.46 -0.87
N LEU A 40 0.37 -18.65 0.18
CA LEU A 40 0.75 -19.55 1.27
C LEU A 40 0.11 -20.91 1.00
N VAL A 41 0.94 -21.96 1.04
CA VAL A 41 0.56 -23.34 0.71
C VAL A 41 0.86 -24.24 1.89
N PHE A 42 -0.05 -25.15 2.21
CA PHE A 42 0.13 -26.10 3.29
C PHE A 42 -0.66 -27.38 3.03
N ASP A 43 -0.27 -28.45 3.71
CA ASP A 43 -0.96 -29.73 3.67
C ASP A 43 -1.91 -29.84 4.86
N PHE A 44 -3.13 -30.31 4.60
CA PHE A 44 -4.22 -30.47 5.56
C PHE A 44 -4.66 -31.94 5.60
N ALA A 45 -4.71 -32.54 6.78
CA ALA A 45 -5.13 -33.93 6.96
C ALA A 45 -6.00 -34.12 8.20
N LEU A 46 -6.70 -35.26 8.26
CA LEU A 46 -7.35 -35.73 9.49
C LEU A 46 -6.32 -36.49 10.33
N THR A 47 -6.27 -36.22 11.63
CA THR A 47 -5.32 -36.90 12.53
C THR A 47 -5.73 -38.34 12.86
N GLY A 48 -7.05 -38.60 12.87
CA GLY A 48 -7.64 -39.84 13.38
C GLY A 48 -7.67 -39.95 14.92
N TYR A 49 -7.19 -38.95 15.67
CA TYR A 49 -7.22 -38.95 17.14
C TYR A 49 -8.58 -38.53 17.70
N LEU A 50 -9.13 -37.43 17.17
CA LEU A 50 -10.46 -36.93 17.49
C LEU A 50 -11.31 -36.99 16.21
N PRO A 51 -12.47 -37.68 16.20
CA PRO A 51 -13.38 -37.61 15.06
C PRO A 51 -13.96 -36.19 14.94
N PRO A 52 -13.89 -35.54 13.76
CA PRO A 52 -14.48 -34.22 13.57
C PRO A 52 -16.01 -34.30 13.66
N LEU A 53 -16.64 -33.17 14.01
CA LEU A 53 -18.10 -33.01 13.87
C LEU A 53 -18.52 -33.07 12.39
N PRO A 54 -19.80 -33.32 12.08
CA PRO A 54 -20.31 -33.22 10.71
C PRO A 54 -19.96 -31.86 10.07
N LEU A 55 -19.70 -31.85 8.75
CA LEU A 55 -19.28 -30.65 8.02
C LEU A 55 -20.29 -29.50 8.18
N GLU A 56 -21.58 -29.81 8.24
CA GLU A 56 -22.67 -28.84 8.39
C GLU A 56 -22.57 -28.05 9.70
N GLU A 57 -22.11 -28.68 10.79
CA GLU A 57 -21.89 -28.02 12.08
C GLU A 57 -20.75 -26.99 11.98
N TYR A 58 -19.67 -27.33 11.26
CA TYR A 58 -18.60 -26.37 10.99
C TYR A 58 -19.09 -25.19 10.16
N VAL A 59 -19.87 -25.46 9.10
CA VAL A 59 -20.46 -24.40 8.26
C VAL A 59 -21.32 -23.47 9.10
N GLN A 60 -22.17 -24.02 9.98
CA GLN A 60 -23.01 -23.23 10.88
C GLN A 60 -22.16 -22.32 11.78
N ARG A 61 -21.16 -22.87 12.47
CA ARG A 61 -20.29 -22.09 13.37
C ARG A 61 -19.46 -21.03 12.65
N VAL A 62 -18.95 -21.33 11.47
CA VAL A 62 -18.24 -20.34 10.65
C VAL A 62 -19.19 -19.24 10.19
N SER A 63 -20.43 -19.57 9.84
CA SER A 63 -21.43 -18.61 9.38
C SER A 63 -21.95 -17.66 10.47
N GLU A 64 -21.79 -18.02 11.75
CA GLU A 64 -22.05 -17.10 12.88
C GLU A 64 -21.14 -15.87 12.83
N VAL A 65 -19.92 -16.03 12.30
CA VAL A 65 -18.94 -14.93 12.13
C VAL A 65 -18.99 -14.37 10.70
N TYR A 66 -19.06 -15.24 9.69
CA TYR A 66 -19.08 -14.87 8.27
C TYR A 66 -20.34 -15.40 7.57
N PRO A 67 -21.48 -14.70 7.64
CA PRO A 67 -22.78 -15.20 7.18
C PRO A 67 -22.78 -15.70 5.73
N HIS A 68 -22.07 -15.02 4.82
CA HIS A 68 -22.00 -15.38 3.39
C HIS A 68 -21.29 -16.71 3.12
N LEU A 69 -20.55 -17.25 4.10
CA LEU A 69 -19.98 -18.60 3.99
C LEU A 69 -21.03 -19.68 4.22
N GLY A 70 -22.14 -19.38 4.91
CA GLY A 70 -23.27 -20.29 5.10
C GLY A 70 -24.15 -20.45 3.85
N ASP A 71 -24.09 -19.50 2.91
CA ASP A 71 -24.83 -19.54 1.64
C ASP A 71 -24.18 -20.47 0.59
N GLN A 72 -23.02 -21.05 0.90
CA GLN A 72 -22.22 -21.89 0.00
C GLN A 72 -22.26 -23.36 0.43
N THR A 73 -22.10 -24.26 -0.54
CA THR A 73 -21.95 -25.71 -0.28
C THR A 73 -20.48 -26.12 -0.40
N TYR A 74 -20.03 -26.99 0.51
CA TYR A 74 -18.64 -27.46 0.55
C TYR A 74 -18.57 -28.97 0.38
N GLU A 75 -17.65 -29.44 -0.45
CA GLU A 75 -17.52 -30.87 -0.76
C GLU A 75 -16.80 -31.65 0.36
N SER A 76 -15.97 -30.98 1.16
CA SER A 76 -15.17 -31.62 2.21
C SER A 76 -14.62 -30.61 3.23
N TYR A 77 -14.11 -31.08 4.37
CA TYR A 77 -13.45 -30.21 5.37
C TYR A 77 -12.32 -29.36 4.78
N PRO A 78 -11.41 -29.88 3.92
CA PRO A 78 -10.42 -29.06 3.24
C PRO A 78 -11.00 -27.88 2.43
N HIS A 79 -12.14 -28.06 1.76
CA HIS A 79 -12.78 -26.99 0.99
C HIS A 79 -13.33 -25.90 1.90
N LEU A 80 -14.02 -26.27 2.98
CA LEU A 80 -14.48 -25.31 3.97
C LEU A 80 -13.29 -24.60 4.63
N PHE A 81 -12.25 -25.35 5.02
CA PHE A 81 -11.04 -24.79 5.63
C PHE A 81 -10.35 -23.79 4.70
N ALA A 82 -10.15 -24.14 3.43
CA ALA A 82 -9.55 -23.26 2.43
C ALA A 82 -10.36 -21.97 2.24
N ARG A 83 -11.69 -22.09 2.13
CA ARG A 83 -12.57 -20.93 1.99
C ARG A 83 -12.54 -20.04 3.24
N THR A 84 -12.59 -20.62 4.42
CA THR A 84 -12.52 -19.88 5.70
C THR A 84 -11.17 -19.19 5.84
N VAL A 85 -10.04 -19.87 5.59
CA VAL A 85 -8.71 -19.24 5.60
C VAL A 85 -8.63 -18.09 4.61
N SER A 86 -9.11 -18.27 3.37
CA SER A 86 -9.13 -17.21 2.37
C SER A 86 -9.96 -15.99 2.83
N GLU A 87 -11.11 -16.22 3.48
CA GLU A 87 -11.95 -15.13 3.99
C GLU A 87 -11.30 -14.41 5.19
N VAL A 88 -10.83 -15.16 6.20
CA VAL A 88 -10.16 -14.61 7.38
C VAL A 88 -8.87 -13.89 7.01
N ASN A 89 -8.18 -14.30 5.93
CA ASN A 89 -6.98 -13.66 5.43
C ASN A 89 -7.24 -12.26 4.85
N LYS A 90 -8.50 -11.87 4.65
CA LYS A 90 -8.89 -10.48 4.35
C LYS A 90 -8.88 -9.59 5.60
N LEU A 91 -8.75 -10.20 6.79
CA LEU A 91 -8.57 -9.58 8.10
C LEU A 91 -9.69 -8.63 8.52
N ASP A 92 -10.85 -8.67 7.88
CA ASP A 92 -11.91 -7.66 7.99
C ASP A 92 -11.39 -6.22 7.71
N MET A 93 -10.34 -6.14 6.89
CA MET A 93 -9.63 -4.91 6.52
C MET A 93 -9.86 -4.54 5.05
N GLY A 94 -10.80 -5.20 4.37
CA GLY A 94 -11.09 -4.98 2.96
C GLY A 94 -9.91 -5.31 2.03
N LEU A 95 -9.09 -6.30 2.41
CA LEU A 95 -8.00 -6.78 1.56
C LEU A 95 -8.55 -7.60 0.39
N HIS A 96 -8.01 -7.37 -0.81
CA HIS A 96 -8.40 -8.03 -2.07
C HIS A 96 -7.56 -9.30 -2.27
N LEU A 97 -7.89 -10.35 -1.52
CA LEU A 97 -7.21 -11.65 -1.52
C LEU A 97 -8.25 -12.75 -1.68
N ASP A 98 -8.60 -13.07 -2.93
CA ASP A 98 -9.76 -13.90 -3.26
C ASP A 98 -9.38 -15.27 -3.83
N SER A 99 -8.12 -15.47 -4.24
CA SER A 99 -7.70 -16.68 -4.91
C SER A 99 -7.34 -17.78 -3.90
N TRP A 100 -7.86 -18.98 -4.12
CA TRP A 100 -7.48 -20.18 -3.37
C TRP A 100 -7.64 -21.43 -4.24
N SER A 101 -6.98 -22.52 -3.84
CA SER A 101 -7.10 -23.82 -4.51
C SER A 101 -6.96 -24.96 -3.50
N VAL A 102 -7.56 -26.10 -3.86
CA VAL A 102 -7.55 -27.33 -3.07
C VAL A 102 -7.18 -28.47 -4.01
N LYS A 103 -6.11 -29.20 -3.70
CA LYS A 103 -5.64 -30.35 -4.50
C LYS A 103 -5.49 -31.58 -3.61
N PRO A 104 -6.31 -32.64 -3.81
CA PRO A 104 -6.25 -33.84 -3.00
C PRO A 104 -5.00 -34.68 -3.33
N TYR A 105 -4.39 -35.24 -2.29
CA TYR A 105 -3.38 -36.30 -2.33
C TYR A 105 -3.87 -37.44 -1.43
N GLY A 106 -3.36 -38.67 -1.61
CA GLY A 106 -3.93 -39.87 -0.99
C GLY A 106 -4.27 -39.73 0.51
N ASP A 107 -3.33 -39.22 1.31
CA ASP A 107 -3.47 -39.11 2.76
C ASP A 107 -3.67 -37.67 3.28
N TYR A 108 -3.61 -36.67 2.41
CA TYR A 108 -3.71 -35.25 2.78
C TYR A 108 -4.23 -34.41 1.60
N THR A 109 -4.74 -33.22 1.88
CA THR A 109 -5.14 -32.26 0.86
C THR A 109 -4.24 -31.04 0.92
N ARG A 110 -3.68 -30.64 -0.22
CA ARG A 110 -2.88 -29.41 -0.31
C ARG A 110 -3.78 -28.22 -0.57
N ILE A 111 -3.67 -27.21 0.28
CA ILE A 111 -4.42 -25.96 0.20
C ILE A 111 -3.45 -24.84 -0.14
N ALA A 112 -3.81 -23.99 -1.09
CA ALA A 112 -3.11 -22.75 -1.39
C ALA A 112 -4.08 -21.57 -1.34
N PHE A 113 -3.67 -20.44 -0.77
CA PHE A 113 -4.45 -19.20 -0.81
C PHE A 113 -3.55 -17.98 -1.04
N GLU A 114 -4.10 -16.98 -1.70
CA GLU A 114 -3.42 -15.73 -2.05
C GLU A 114 -2.89 -15.03 -0.80
N THR A 115 -1.64 -14.56 -0.84
CA THR A 115 -0.99 -13.93 0.30
C THR A 115 -0.26 -12.66 -0.12
N LEU A 116 -0.25 -11.69 0.79
CA LEU A 116 0.53 -10.47 0.67
C LEU A 116 1.67 -10.43 1.68
N HIS A 117 1.44 -10.94 2.89
CA HIS A 117 2.42 -10.92 3.98
C HIS A 117 2.49 -12.31 4.64
N ALA A 118 3.58 -13.03 4.39
CA ALA A 118 3.79 -14.42 4.82
C ALA A 118 3.50 -14.63 6.32
N ARG A 119 4.01 -13.73 7.17
CA ARG A 119 3.85 -13.83 8.63
C ARG A 119 2.39 -13.72 9.04
N THR A 120 1.68 -12.72 8.52
CA THR A 120 0.24 -12.54 8.78
C THR A 120 -0.56 -13.73 8.29
N SER A 121 -0.37 -14.15 7.04
CA SER A 121 -1.13 -15.27 6.46
C SER A 121 -0.85 -16.60 7.17
N ARG A 122 0.37 -16.82 7.67
CA ARG A 122 0.67 -17.99 8.50
C ARG A 122 -0.09 -17.95 9.83
N SER A 123 -0.14 -16.79 10.49
CA SER A 123 -0.94 -16.62 11.71
C SER A 123 -2.44 -16.77 11.46
N VAL A 124 -2.94 -16.42 10.27
CA VAL A 124 -4.33 -16.72 9.84
C VAL A 124 -4.58 -18.22 9.81
N VAL A 125 -3.70 -19.01 9.18
CA VAL A 125 -3.85 -20.48 9.12
C VAL A 125 -3.93 -21.07 10.53
N TYR A 126 -3.07 -20.62 11.44
CA TYR A 126 -3.09 -21.09 12.83
C TYR A 126 -4.37 -20.69 13.56
N LEU A 127 -4.86 -19.46 13.39
CA LEU A 127 -6.12 -19.03 13.98
C LEU A 127 -7.28 -19.91 13.50
N VAL A 128 -7.41 -20.13 12.19
CA VAL A 128 -8.50 -20.95 11.63
C VAL A 128 -8.37 -22.41 12.06
N TRP A 129 -7.14 -22.93 12.17
CA TRP A 129 -6.91 -24.25 12.73
C TRP A 129 -7.38 -24.34 14.18
N ASP A 130 -6.94 -23.44 15.05
CA ASP A 130 -7.36 -23.40 16.45
C ASP A 130 -8.89 -23.24 16.57
N TRP A 131 -9.51 -22.47 15.68
CA TRP A 131 -10.97 -22.29 15.65
C TRP A 131 -11.70 -23.57 15.25
N PHE A 132 -11.22 -24.30 14.25
CA PHE A 132 -11.79 -25.60 13.85
C PHE A 132 -11.63 -26.64 14.96
N GLU A 133 -10.50 -26.64 15.67
CA GLU A 133 -10.31 -27.52 16.84
C GLU A 133 -11.26 -27.16 17.98
N ALA A 134 -11.47 -25.87 18.26
CA ALA A 134 -12.43 -25.42 19.27
C ALA A 134 -13.87 -25.86 18.90
N ILE A 135 -14.25 -25.78 17.62
CA ILE A 135 -15.53 -26.31 17.12
C ILE A 135 -15.62 -27.82 17.38
N ALA A 136 -14.59 -28.59 17.02
CA ALA A 136 -14.55 -30.05 17.21
C ALA A 136 -14.72 -30.46 18.68
N GLN A 137 -14.16 -29.66 19.60
CA GLN A 137 -14.12 -29.93 21.04
C GLN A 137 -15.29 -29.28 21.80
N GLY A 138 -16.10 -28.46 21.13
CA GLY A 138 -17.19 -27.70 21.76
C GLY A 138 -16.70 -26.61 22.72
N GLU A 139 -15.50 -26.08 22.50
CA GLU A 139 -14.89 -25.02 23.31
C GLU A 139 -15.29 -23.62 22.83
N GLU A 140 -15.32 -22.64 23.74
CA GLU A 140 -15.51 -21.24 23.36
C GLU A 140 -14.26 -20.69 22.67
N PHE A 141 -14.46 -19.99 21.54
CA PHE A 141 -13.38 -19.36 20.78
C PHE A 141 -13.58 -17.85 20.70
N THR A 142 -12.60 -17.09 21.20
CA THR A 142 -12.65 -15.60 21.20
C THR A 142 -12.16 -15.02 19.87
N PHE A 143 -12.93 -15.26 18.79
CA PHE A 143 -12.55 -14.89 17.41
C PHE A 143 -12.19 -13.40 17.28
N ASP A 144 -13.03 -12.50 17.80
CA ASP A 144 -12.82 -11.04 17.75
C ASP A 144 -11.50 -10.57 18.39
N ALA A 145 -11.03 -11.26 19.42
CA ALA A 145 -9.77 -10.93 20.08
C ALA A 145 -8.57 -11.37 19.23
N GLN A 146 -8.68 -12.52 18.55
CA GLN A 146 -7.62 -13.07 17.72
C GLN A 146 -7.51 -12.32 16.39
N ILE A 147 -8.62 -11.98 15.74
CA ILE A 147 -8.59 -11.20 14.48
C ILE A 147 -7.93 -9.84 14.68
N LYS A 148 -8.19 -9.15 15.82
CA LYS A 148 -7.52 -7.89 16.17
C LYS A 148 -6.00 -8.04 16.26
N LYS A 149 -5.49 -9.16 16.77
CA LYS A 149 -4.04 -9.43 16.78
C LYS A 149 -3.49 -9.59 15.37
N LEU A 150 -4.18 -10.35 14.50
CA LEU A 150 -3.76 -10.52 13.11
C LEU A 150 -3.73 -9.19 12.35
N GLN A 151 -4.76 -8.37 12.54
CA GLN A 151 -4.80 -7.02 11.99
C GLN A 151 -3.61 -6.18 12.47
N ASN A 152 -3.24 -6.26 13.76
CA ASN A 152 -2.07 -5.53 14.28
C ASN A 152 -0.75 -6.01 13.63
N ILE A 153 -0.58 -7.32 13.43
CA ILE A 153 0.59 -7.87 12.71
C ILE A 153 0.64 -7.31 11.29
N PHE A 154 -0.50 -7.25 10.59
CA PHE A 154 -0.55 -6.68 9.24
C PHE A 154 -0.27 -5.16 9.23
N ARG A 155 -0.84 -4.39 10.16
CA ARG A 155 -0.60 -2.94 10.26
C ARG A 155 0.88 -2.61 10.46
N GLN A 156 1.60 -3.44 11.22
CA GLN A 156 3.03 -3.29 11.46
C GLN A 156 3.89 -3.77 10.29
N SER A 157 3.31 -4.47 9.32
CA SER A 157 4.00 -4.86 8.10
C SER A 157 4.17 -3.68 7.15
N VAL A 158 5.09 -3.84 6.19
CA VAL A 158 5.37 -2.86 5.14
C VAL A 158 4.16 -2.56 4.24
N TYR A 159 3.17 -3.44 4.22
CA TYR A 159 1.93 -3.29 3.44
C TYR A 159 0.76 -2.73 4.26
N GLY A 160 0.93 -2.55 5.58
CA GLY A 160 -0.13 -2.11 6.48
C GLY A 160 -0.50 -0.63 6.32
N GLY A 161 0.36 0.18 5.71
CA GLY A 161 0.12 1.59 5.47
C GLY A 161 -0.98 1.82 4.42
N PRO A 162 -2.01 2.63 4.69
CA PRO A 162 -3.18 2.77 3.81
C PRO A 162 -2.82 3.29 2.41
N THR A 163 -1.88 4.24 2.31
CA THR A 163 -1.38 4.75 1.02
C THR A 163 -0.63 3.67 0.23
N VAL A 164 0.24 2.91 0.90
CA VAL A 164 1.03 1.85 0.26
C VAL A 164 0.11 0.75 -0.26
N TYR A 165 -0.83 0.30 0.57
CA TYR A 165 -1.80 -0.71 0.17
C TYR A 165 -2.68 -0.23 -1.00
N ALA A 166 -3.15 1.02 -0.98
CA ALA A 166 -3.96 1.58 -2.06
C ALA A 166 -3.20 1.61 -3.40
N LEU A 167 -1.93 2.02 -3.40
CA LEU A 167 -1.10 1.99 -4.60
C LEU A 167 -0.80 0.57 -5.07
N LEU A 168 -0.53 -0.35 -4.14
CA LEU A 168 -0.28 -1.75 -4.48
C LEU A 168 -1.52 -2.41 -5.13
N ARG A 169 -2.70 -2.20 -4.55
CA ARG A 169 -3.97 -2.70 -5.11
C ARG A 169 -4.21 -2.12 -6.50
N THR A 170 -4.03 -0.82 -6.66
CA THR A 170 -4.25 -0.16 -7.96
C THR A 170 -3.24 -0.62 -9.00
N ALA A 171 -1.99 -0.89 -8.61
CA ALA A 171 -1.00 -1.50 -9.49
C ALA A 171 -1.43 -2.90 -9.94
N HIS A 172 -1.96 -3.72 -9.01
CA HIS A 172 -2.51 -5.03 -9.34
C HIS A 172 -3.65 -4.93 -10.37
N ASP A 173 -4.63 -4.06 -10.13
CA ASP A 173 -5.80 -3.87 -11.00
C ASP A 173 -5.40 -3.37 -12.40
N LYS A 174 -4.34 -2.56 -12.50
CA LYS A 174 -3.78 -2.08 -13.77
C LYS A 174 -2.76 -3.04 -14.42
N GLY A 175 -2.49 -4.20 -13.82
CA GLY A 175 -1.52 -5.18 -14.32
C GLY A 175 -0.06 -4.73 -14.24
N ILE A 176 0.23 -3.70 -13.44
CA ILE A 176 1.57 -3.15 -13.17
C ILE A 176 2.26 -4.07 -12.16
N PRO A 177 3.41 -4.68 -12.49
CA PRO A 177 4.16 -5.45 -11.52
C PRO A 177 4.59 -4.59 -10.33
N ALA A 178 4.38 -5.07 -9.11
CA ALA A 178 4.77 -4.34 -7.91
C ALA A 178 5.24 -5.31 -6.81
N PHE A 179 6.34 -4.97 -6.13
CA PHE A 179 6.89 -5.77 -5.05
C PHE A 179 7.73 -4.91 -4.09
N TYR A 180 7.90 -5.38 -2.86
CA TYR A 180 8.70 -4.68 -1.85
C TYR A 180 10.19 -5.04 -1.93
N LEU A 181 11.04 -4.03 -1.78
CA LEU A 181 12.49 -4.15 -1.72
C LEU A 181 12.94 -4.10 -0.25
N TRP A 182 13.02 -5.25 0.40
CA TRP A 182 13.33 -5.37 1.83
C TRP A 182 14.64 -4.69 2.25
N ASP A 183 15.69 -4.81 1.45
CA ASP A 183 16.99 -4.22 1.77
C ASP A 183 17.02 -2.68 1.54
N GLU A 184 16.07 -2.12 0.77
CA GLU A 184 15.97 -0.68 0.49
C GLU A 184 14.88 0.03 1.31
N GLY A 185 13.89 -0.71 1.79
CA GLY A 185 12.75 -0.14 2.51
C GLY A 185 11.68 0.50 1.60
N LEU A 186 11.68 0.18 0.29
CA LEU A 186 10.86 0.85 -0.73
C LEU A 186 9.97 -0.15 -1.50
N MET A 187 8.89 0.32 -2.10
CA MET A 187 8.17 -0.40 -3.15
C MET A 187 8.84 -0.17 -4.50
N GLN A 188 8.89 -1.20 -5.34
CA GLN A 188 9.18 -1.08 -6.77
C GLN A 188 7.93 -1.35 -7.57
N TYR A 189 7.69 -0.53 -8.59
CA TYR A 189 6.69 -0.69 -9.64
C TYR A 189 7.40 -0.86 -10.98
N GLY A 190 6.93 -1.81 -11.79
CA GLY A 190 7.55 -2.16 -13.07
C GLY A 190 8.90 -2.88 -12.97
N TYR A 191 9.47 -3.19 -14.13
CA TYR A 191 10.66 -4.02 -14.28
C TYR A 191 11.77 -3.34 -15.06
N GLY A 192 13.03 -3.61 -14.68
CA GLY A 192 14.21 -3.22 -15.45
C GLY A 192 14.27 -1.72 -15.71
N LYS A 193 14.56 -1.31 -16.95
CA LYS A 193 14.59 0.11 -17.33
C LYS A 193 13.27 0.87 -17.18
N LYS A 194 12.16 0.16 -16.94
CA LYS A 194 10.83 0.74 -16.69
C LYS A 194 10.51 0.85 -15.20
N LEU A 195 11.43 0.45 -14.32
CA LEU A 195 11.18 0.49 -12.88
C LEU A 195 10.97 1.93 -12.39
N VAL A 196 10.09 2.07 -11.40
CA VAL A 196 9.93 3.25 -10.55
C VAL A 196 9.95 2.76 -9.11
N ARG A 197 10.67 3.46 -8.23
CA ARG A 197 10.75 3.09 -6.80
C ARG A 197 10.19 4.21 -5.95
N GLY A 198 9.54 3.86 -4.84
CA GLY A 198 8.98 4.86 -3.95
C GLY A 198 8.50 4.32 -2.62
N VAL A 199 8.19 5.23 -1.71
CA VAL A 199 7.52 4.97 -0.44
C VAL A 199 6.33 5.90 -0.35
N ALA A 200 5.14 5.31 -0.15
CA ALA A 200 3.88 6.03 -0.19
C ALA A 200 3.76 6.89 -1.47
N THR A 201 3.76 8.21 -1.36
CA THR A 201 3.61 9.14 -2.49
C THR A 201 4.91 9.82 -2.92
N THR A 202 6.06 9.38 -2.41
CA THR A 202 7.38 9.88 -2.78
C THR A 202 8.12 8.86 -3.62
N PHE A 203 8.67 9.29 -4.75
CA PHE A 203 9.28 8.43 -5.77
C PHE A 203 10.73 8.83 -6.06
N ASP A 204 11.51 7.92 -6.66
CA ASP A 204 12.94 8.11 -6.94
C ASP A 204 13.25 9.18 -8.01
N CYS A 205 12.22 9.68 -8.70
CA CYS A 205 12.33 10.82 -9.61
C CYS A 205 12.05 12.19 -8.96
N ASP A 206 11.55 12.21 -7.72
CA ASP A 206 11.27 13.43 -6.97
C ASP A 206 12.56 14.17 -6.60
N SER A 207 12.51 15.49 -6.59
CA SER A 207 13.63 16.32 -6.13
C SER A 207 13.74 16.24 -4.61
N HIS A 208 14.84 15.66 -4.13
CA HIS A 208 15.18 15.68 -2.70
C HIS A 208 15.27 17.12 -2.18
N LEU A 209 15.77 18.06 -2.99
CA LEU A 209 15.86 19.48 -2.60
C LEU A 209 14.47 20.09 -2.39
N ASP A 210 13.51 19.75 -3.25
CA ASP A 210 12.16 20.28 -3.17
C ASP A 210 11.40 19.63 -2.01
N SER A 211 11.56 18.31 -1.84
CA SER A 211 11.01 17.59 -0.69
C SER A 211 11.50 18.18 0.62
N ASP A 212 12.82 18.36 0.78
CA ASP A 212 13.41 18.97 1.97
C ASP A 212 12.93 20.41 2.16
N PHE A 213 12.84 21.19 1.06
CA PHE A 213 12.36 22.56 1.10
C PHE A 213 10.92 22.68 1.64
N THR A 214 10.03 21.73 1.32
CA THR A 214 8.67 21.72 1.87
C THR A 214 8.63 21.49 3.39
N THR A 215 9.65 20.87 3.99
CA THR A 215 9.72 20.67 5.45
C THR A 215 10.04 21.98 6.20
N ARG A 216 10.72 22.92 5.54
CA ARG A 216 11.05 24.25 6.04
C ARG A 216 9.88 25.21 5.79
N LYS A 217 8.79 25.02 6.56
CA LYS A 217 7.48 25.65 6.33
C LYS A 217 7.56 27.17 6.12
N ASP A 218 8.35 27.89 6.91
CA ASP A 218 8.47 29.34 6.81
C ASP A 218 9.20 29.80 5.54
N ASP A 219 10.28 29.11 5.17
CA ASP A 219 11.03 29.43 3.95
C ASP A 219 10.20 29.12 2.70
N CYS A 220 9.51 27.98 2.70
CA CYS A 220 8.60 27.60 1.63
C CYS A 220 7.45 28.59 1.50
N LYS A 221 6.85 28.99 2.62
CA LYS A 221 5.78 30.01 2.65
C LYS A 221 6.28 31.37 2.16
N ALA A 222 7.46 31.81 2.59
CA ALA A 222 8.07 33.06 2.13
C ALA A 222 8.35 33.03 0.62
N PHE A 223 8.84 31.90 0.10
CA PHE A 223 9.01 31.66 -1.32
C PHE A 223 7.69 31.78 -2.10
N LEU A 224 6.62 31.13 -1.63
CA LEU A 224 5.29 31.26 -2.24
C LEU A 224 4.80 32.71 -2.25
N GLY A 225 5.00 33.43 -1.14
CA GLY A 225 4.66 34.85 -1.04
C GLY A 225 5.46 35.72 -2.03
N ASN A 226 6.75 35.46 -2.20
CA ASN A 226 7.61 36.17 -3.16
C ASN A 226 7.21 35.94 -4.61
N LEU A 227 6.60 34.78 -4.91
CA LEU A 227 6.03 34.47 -6.22
C LEU A 227 4.63 35.10 -6.43
N GLY A 228 4.06 35.72 -5.41
CA GLY A 228 2.76 36.37 -5.47
C GLY A 228 1.58 35.46 -5.14
N PHE A 229 1.82 34.25 -4.62
CA PHE A 229 0.75 33.36 -4.17
C PHE A 229 0.15 33.84 -2.83
N PRO A 230 -1.15 33.60 -2.60
CA PRO A 230 -1.84 34.09 -1.41
C PRO A 230 -1.41 33.31 -0.17
N VAL A 231 -0.47 33.87 0.60
CA VAL A 231 -0.05 33.37 1.90
C VAL A 231 -0.44 34.36 3.02
N PRO A 232 -0.76 33.90 4.24
CA PRO A 232 -1.00 34.81 5.36
C PRO A 232 0.22 35.69 5.63
N GLN A 233 0.04 37.01 5.63
CA GLN A 233 1.12 37.96 5.92
C GLN A 233 1.53 37.87 7.39
N GLY A 234 2.83 37.83 7.68
CA GLY A 234 3.35 37.70 9.03
C GLY A 234 4.86 37.57 9.07
N ASP A 235 5.42 37.57 10.27
CA ASP A 235 6.86 37.40 10.52
C ASP A 235 7.12 36.32 11.58
N VAL A 236 8.33 35.75 11.53
CA VAL A 236 8.90 34.99 12.64
C VAL A 236 9.48 35.97 13.65
N VAL A 237 9.09 35.82 14.91
CA VAL A 237 9.48 36.66 16.04
C VAL A 237 10.12 35.82 17.14
N VAL A 238 11.08 36.43 17.85
CA VAL A 238 11.81 35.80 18.96
C VAL A 238 11.59 36.53 20.28
N SER A 239 10.68 37.51 20.31
CA SER A 239 10.30 38.21 21.54
C SER A 239 8.85 38.69 21.48
N LEU A 240 8.24 38.87 22.65
CA LEU A 240 6.90 39.43 22.76
C LEU A 240 6.82 40.86 22.19
N GLY A 241 7.89 41.64 22.30
CA GLY A 241 7.96 42.99 21.72
C GLY A 241 7.88 42.96 20.19
N GLU A 242 8.62 42.04 19.56
CA GLU A 242 8.52 41.80 18.11
C GLU A 242 7.14 41.28 17.71
N ALA A 243 6.54 40.40 18.52
CA ALA A 243 5.18 39.89 18.29
C ALA A 243 4.15 41.04 18.26
N LEU A 244 4.21 41.94 19.24
CA LEU A 244 3.34 43.12 19.31
C LEU A 244 3.55 44.04 18.11
N ASN A 245 4.80 44.37 17.78
CA ASN A 245 5.12 45.21 16.62
C ASN A 245 4.63 44.58 15.31
N THR A 246 4.75 43.27 15.16
CA THR A 246 4.27 42.53 13.99
C THR A 246 2.76 42.59 13.90
N ALA A 247 2.06 42.33 15.01
CA ALA A 247 0.60 42.37 15.07
C ALA A 247 0.03 43.77 14.79
N ASP A 248 0.69 44.82 15.29
CA ASP A 248 0.32 46.21 15.00
C ASP A 248 0.52 46.55 13.51
N ARG A 249 1.58 46.02 12.89
CA ARG A 249 1.88 46.22 11.47
C ARG A 249 0.90 45.52 10.53
N ILE A 250 0.53 44.26 10.81
CA ILE A 250 -0.37 43.46 9.94
C ILE A 250 -1.86 43.60 10.32
N GLY A 251 -2.12 44.12 11.52
CA GLY A 251 -3.45 44.32 12.10
C GLY A 251 -4.12 43.03 12.59
N TYR A 252 -4.90 43.16 13.66
CA TYR A 252 -5.74 42.09 14.19
C TYR A 252 -6.92 41.71 13.24
N PRO A 253 -7.47 40.49 13.31
CA PRO A 253 -6.99 39.38 14.14
C PRO A 253 -5.72 38.71 13.58
N VAL A 254 -4.91 38.16 14.48
CA VAL A 254 -3.66 37.44 14.16
C VAL A 254 -3.71 35.99 14.65
N ALA A 255 -2.94 35.12 14.02
CA ALA A 255 -2.65 33.77 14.48
C ALA A 255 -1.22 33.74 15.02
N VAL A 256 -1.04 33.01 16.13
CA VAL A 256 0.22 32.85 16.84
C VAL A 256 0.52 31.36 16.91
N LYS A 257 1.66 30.92 16.38
CA LYS A 257 2.04 29.51 16.36
C LYS A 257 3.56 29.35 16.52
N PRO A 258 4.05 28.32 17.22
CA PRO A 258 5.47 28.04 17.23
C PRO A 258 5.94 27.63 15.82
N VAL A 259 7.17 28.02 15.45
CA VAL A 259 7.83 27.53 14.21
C VAL A 259 8.03 26.02 14.30
N SER A 260 8.48 25.57 15.47
CA SER A 260 8.72 24.18 15.81
C SER A 260 7.68 23.65 16.77
N GLY A 261 6.92 22.66 16.32
CA GLY A 261 5.87 22.03 17.14
C GLY A 261 5.08 21.00 16.34
N HIS A 262 4.50 20.03 17.04
CA HIS A 262 3.71 18.97 16.44
C HIS A 262 2.22 19.09 16.84
N LYS A 263 1.34 18.59 15.98
CA LYS A 263 -0.11 18.38 16.26
C LYS A 263 -0.90 19.65 16.66
N GLY A 264 -0.41 20.84 16.33
CA GLY A 264 -1.11 22.10 16.62
C GLY A 264 -1.00 22.59 18.07
N ILE A 265 -0.09 22.01 18.86
CA ILE A 265 0.21 22.47 20.22
C ILE A 265 0.77 23.89 20.14
N GLY A 266 0.29 24.78 21.01
CA GLY A 266 0.71 26.19 21.05
C GLY A 266 0.11 27.07 19.95
N VAL A 267 -0.75 26.54 19.07
CA VAL A 267 -1.40 27.32 18.00
C VAL A 267 -2.62 28.07 18.55
N THR A 268 -2.55 29.40 18.56
CA THR A 268 -3.69 30.29 18.83
C THR A 268 -4.11 31.04 17.59
N ALA A 269 -5.24 30.65 16.99
CA ALA A 269 -5.89 31.42 15.93
C ALA A 269 -6.82 32.50 16.50
N ASP A 270 -7.18 33.48 15.67
CA ASP A 270 -8.18 34.52 15.94
C ASP A 270 -7.91 35.39 17.20
N VAL A 271 -6.63 35.68 17.49
CA VAL A 271 -6.22 36.63 18.54
C VAL A 271 -6.67 38.03 18.14
N GLN A 272 -7.47 38.71 18.97
CA GLN A 272 -8.12 39.99 18.62
C GLN A 272 -7.38 41.23 19.10
N ASN A 273 -6.50 41.12 20.09
CA ASN A 273 -5.87 42.27 20.73
C ASN A 273 -4.53 41.91 21.42
N ALA A 274 -3.84 42.93 21.93
CA ALA A 274 -2.54 42.81 22.57
C ALA A 274 -2.53 41.93 23.83
N GLU A 275 -3.58 41.94 24.64
CA GLU A 275 -3.66 41.10 25.85
C GLU A 275 -3.83 39.63 25.48
N GLU A 276 -4.71 39.33 24.52
CA GLU A 276 -4.83 37.98 23.97
C GLU A 276 -3.54 37.51 23.30
N LEU A 277 -2.81 38.42 22.64
CA LEU A 277 -1.52 38.12 22.01
C LEU A 277 -0.47 37.72 23.05
N LYS A 278 -0.41 38.39 24.21
CA LYS A 278 0.50 38.00 25.30
C LYS A 278 0.20 36.59 25.80
N ALA A 279 -1.08 36.26 26.00
CA ALA A 279 -1.50 34.93 26.43
C ALA A 279 -1.20 33.87 25.35
N ALA A 280 -1.47 34.18 24.09
CA ALA A 280 -1.18 33.31 22.94
C ALA A 280 0.32 33.06 22.77
N PHE A 281 1.16 34.08 22.93
CA PHE A 281 2.61 33.99 22.85
C PHE A 281 3.16 33.11 23.98
N ALA A 282 2.68 33.29 25.22
CA ALA A 282 3.06 32.44 26.34
C ALA A 282 2.67 30.97 26.13
N ARG A 283 1.51 30.70 25.52
CA ARG A 283 1.11 29.34 25.12
C ARG A 283 1.99 28.78 24.01
N ALA A 284 2.31 29.58 23.00
CA ALA A 284 3.18 29.16 21.90
C ALA A 284 4.57 28.76 22.42
N ILE A 285 5.14 29.50 23.38
CA ILE A 285 6.41 29.13 24.03
C ILE A 285 6.34 27.73 24.65
N LYS A 286 5.26 27.40 25.37
CA LYS A 286 5.09 26.07 25.99
C LYS A 286 4.98 24.94 24.98
N GLY A 287 4.63 25.25 23.73
CA GLY A 287 4.56 24.27 22.64
C GLY A 287 5.89 24.01 21.94
N ILE A 288 6.93 24.77 22.26
CA ILE A 288 8.27 24.63 21.66
C ILE A 288 9.06 23.61 22.50
N PRO A 289 9.64 22.56 21.88
CA PRO A 289 10.52 21.63 22.59
C PRO A 289 11.75 22.31 23.21
N ASP A 290 12.19 21.83 24.37
CA ASP A 290 13.30 22.43 25.13
C ASP A 290 14.65 22.44 24.36
N ASP A 291 14.81 21.58 23.35
CA ASP A 291 16.00 21.46 22.52
C ASP A 291 15.97 22.33 21.26
N GLN A 292 14.94 23.16 21.06
CA GLN A 292 14.75 23.97 19.87
C GLN A 292 14.78 25.49 20.15
N PRO A 293 15.19 26.30 19.16
CA PRO A 293 15.19 27.75 19.32
C PRO A 293 13.77 28.28 19.49
N MET A 294 13.59 29.27 20.38
CA MET A 294 12.31 29.94 20.55
C MET A 294 12.03 30.84 19.35
N GLN A 295 11.19 30.33 18.45
CA GLN A 295 10.72 31.04 17.27
C GLN A 295 9.21 30.88 17.16
N ILE A 296 8.50 32.00 17.03
CA ILE A 296 7.04 32.05 16.97
C ILE A 296 6.64 32.84 15.73
N ILE A 297 5.66 32.36 14.98
CA ILE A 297 5.08 33.05 13.84
C ILE A 297 3.89 33.86 14.32
N VAL A 298 3.86 35.15 13.97
CA VAL A 298 2.69 36.02 14.11
C VAL A 298 2.24 36.41 12.71
N GLU A 299 1.06 35.93 12.31
CA GLU A 299 0.54 36.11 10.96
C GLU A 299 -0.94 36.49 10.96
N LYS A 300 -1.44 37.00 9.83
CA LYS A 300 -2.85 37.37 9.69
C LYS A 300 -3.72 36.13 9.87
N SER A 301 -4.69 36.21 10.78
CA SER A 301 -5.67 35.13 10.96
C SER A 301 -6.69 35.16 9.83
N ILE A 302 -6.80 34.07 9.09
CA ILE A 302 -7.84 33.90 8.06
C ILE A 302 -8.92 33.00 8.65
N LYS A 303 -10.17 33.47 8.63
CA LYS A 303 -11.32 32.66 9.06
C LYS A 303 -11.75 31.74 7.93
N GLY A 304 -11.95 30.47 8.23
CA GLY A 304 -12.38 29.51 7.23
C GLY A 304 -12.29 28.06 7.71
N ALA A 305 -12.65 27.15 6.82
CA ALA A 305 -12.38 25.74 6.95
C ALA A 305 -10.96 25.43 6.44
N ASP A 306 -10.42 24.32 6.94
CA ASP A 306 -9.15 23.75 6.52
C ASP A 306 -9.40 22.85 5.30
N PHE A 307 -8.69 23.11 4.22
CA PHE A 307 -8.73 22.28 3.02
C PHE A 307 -7.34 21.79 2.64
N ARG A 308 -7.31 20.64 1.99
CA ARG A 308 -6.15 20.13 1.27
C ARG A 308 -6.50 19.96 -0.20
N LEU A 309 -5.79 20.69 -1.05
CA LEU A 309 -5.78 20.47 -2.50
C LEU A 309 -4.65 19.49 -2.82
N LEU A 310 -4.89 18.57 -3.74
CA LEU A 310 -3.92 17.58 -4.17
C LEU A 310 -3.63 17.74 -5.65
N CYS A 311 -2.35 17.86 -5.98
CA CYS A 311 -1.87 17.79 -7.35
C CYS A 311 -1.05 16.52 -7.58
N VAL A 312 -1.25 15.89 -8.73
CA VAL A 312 -0.45 14.77 -9.22
C VAL A 312 0.10 15.14 -10.59
N ASN A 313 1.42 15.02 -10.75
CA ASN A 313 2.15 15.38 -11.97
C ASN A 313 1.80 16.79 -12.48
N GLY A 314 1.77 17.77 -11.57
CA GLY A 314 1.44 19.16 -11.87
C GLY A 314 -0.04 19.45 -12.16
N ARG A 315 -0.93 18.45 -12.08
CA ARG A 315 -2.37 18.60 -12.34
C ARG A 315 -3.16 18.48 -11.06
N PHE A 316 -4.17 19.32 -10.88
CA PHE A 316 -5.11 19.18 -9.77
C PHE A 316 -5.93 17.90 -9.92
N VAL A 317 -6.05 17.12 -8.86
CA VAL A 317 -6.78 15.84 -8.84
C VAL A 317 -7.91 15.85 -7.84
N ALA A 318 -7.67 16.29 -6.61
CA ALA A 318 -8.64 16.17 -5.52
C ALA A 318 -8.58 17.35 -4.55
N ALA A 319 -9.68 17.59 -3.85
CA ALA A 319 -9.72 18.48 -2.69
C ALA A 319 -10.52 17.84 -1.55
N THR A 320 -10.06 18.06 -0.32
CA THR A 320 -10.75 17.59 0.88
C THR A 320 -10.84 18.71 1.90
N GLU A 321 -12.03 18.96 2.44
CA GLU A 321 -12.20 19.71 3.68
C GLU A 321 -11.86 18.80 4.85
N ARG A 322 -11.04 19.30 5.78
CA ARG A 322 -10.68 18.60 7.01
C ARG A 322 -11.37 19.30 8.17
N ARG A 323 -12.19 18.56 8.92
CA ARG A 323 -12.81 19.05 10.16
C ARG A 323 -12.18 18.41 11.38
N PRO A 324 -11.93 19.16 12.46
CA PRO A 324 -11.54 18.57 13.74
C PRO A 324 -12.63 17.61 14.24
N ALA A 325 -12.25 16.61 15.03
CA ALA A 325 -13.22 15.73 15.66
C ALA A 325 -14.20 16.52 16.55
N TRP A 326 -15.46 16.08 16.61
CA TRP A 326 -16.48 16.67 17.48
C TRP A 326 -17.35 15.59 18.13
N VAL A 327 -18.04 15.97 19.19
CA VAL A 327 -19.15 15.21 19.77
C VAL A 327 -20.39 16.10 19.85
N VAL A 328 -21.57 15.47 19.88
CA VAL A 328 -22.85 16.15 20.06
C VAL A 328 -23.46 15.71 21.38
N GLY A 329 -23.76 16.67 22.25
CA GLY A 329 -24.35 16.40 23.56
C GLY A 329 -25.72 15.74 23.45
N ASN A 330 -25.98 14.79 24.33
CA ASN A 330 -27.28 14.14 24.51
C ASN A 330 -27.95 14.51 25.86
N GLY A 331 -27.36 15.47 26.60
CA GLY A 331 -27.83 15.95 27.89
C GLY A 331 -27.51 15.06 29.10
N HIS A 332 -26.91 13.87 28.91
CA HIS A 332 -26.72 12.89 29.99
C HIS A 332 -25.33 12.24 30.01
N ALA A 333 -24.74 11.96 28.85
CA ALA A 333 -23.44 11.31 28.71
C ALA A 333 -22.29 12.33 28.79
N THR A 334 -21.16 11.89 29.34
CA THR A 334 -19.93 12.69 29.37
C THR A 334 -19.29 12.77 27.99
N ILE A 335 -18.38 13.73 27.78
CA ILE A 335 -17.58 13.80 26.55
C ILE A 335 -16.84 12.47 26.31
N GLY A 336 -16.26 11.87 27.36
CA GLY A 336 -15.56 10.58 27.27
C GLY A 336 -16.45 9.46 26.74
N GLU A 337 -17.67 9.33 27.28
CA GLU A 337 -18.65 8.33 26.83
C GLU A 337 -19.13 8.57 25.39
N LEU A 338 -19.30 9.85 25.01
CA LEU A 338 -19.66 10.22 23.64
C LEU A 338 -18.54 9.88 22.64
N ILE A 339 -17.28 10.12 23.01
CA ILE A 339 -16.11 9.73 22.22
C ILE A 339 -16.04 8.21 22.06
N GLU A 340 -16.23 7.47 23.15
CA GLU A 340 -16.24 6.01 23.10
C GLU A 340 -17.32 5.49 22.15
N ARG A 341 -18.54 6.02 22.24
CA ARG A 341 -19.63 5.67 21.34
C ARG A 341 -19.33 5.99 19.87
N GLU A 342 -18.72 7.15 19.58
CA GLU A 342 -18.28 7.49 18.23
C GLU A 342 -17.22 6.50 17.71
N ASN A 343 -16.24 6.15 18.54
CA ASN A 343 -15.17 5.21 18.19
C ASN A 343 -15.63 3.77 17.95
N HIS A 344 -16.84 3.41 18.39
CA HIS A 344 -17.45 2.10 18.11
C HIS A 344 -18.18 2.05 16.76
N LYS A 345 -18.31 3.17 16.04
CA LYS A 345 -18.95 3.16 14.72
C LYS A 345 -18.08 2.39 13.70
N PRO A 346 -18.69 1.64 12.76
CA PRO A 346 -17.97 0.95 11.69
C PRO A 346 -16.96 1.83 10.94
N ALA A 347 -17.34 3.09 10.66
CA ALA A 347 -16.50 4.07 9.98
C ALA A 347 -15.24 4.52 10.75
N ARG A 348 -15.15 4.24 12.06
CA ARG A 348 -14.00 4.54 12.94
C ARG A 348 -13.32 3.28 13.47
N LEU A 349 -13.74 2.11 12.99
CA LEU A 349 -13.01 0.88 13.29
C LEU A 349 -11.57 1.07 12.81
N ASP A 350 -10.63 0.60 13.61
CA ASP A 350 -9.23 0.68 13.26
C ASP A 350 -9.01 -0.33 12.12
N THR A 351 -9.08 0.08 10.86
CA THR A 351 -8.74 -0.76 9.69
C THR A 351 -8.03 0.13 8.63
N PRO A 352 -7.16 -0.42 7.76
CA PRO A 352 -6.49 0.36 6.71
C PRO A 352 -7.45 0.97 5.71
N THR A 353 -8.67 0.42 5.61
CA THR A 353 -9.73 0.89 4.73
C THR A 353 -10.74 1.77 5.44
N SER A 354 -10.60 2.03 6.75
CA SER A 354 -11.57 2.82 7.50
C SER A 354 -11.48 4.29 7.11
N PRO A 355 -12.60 4.96 6.77
CA PRO A 355 -12.59 6.36 6.35
C PRO A 355 -12.17 7.31 7.48
N LEU A 356 -12.32 6.90 8.74
CA LEU A 356 -11.98 7.71 9.90
C LEU A 356 -11.07 6.94 10.85
N SER A 357 -10.06 7.64 11.38
CA SER A 357 -9.33 7.14 12.55
C SER A 357 -10.18 7.29 13.82
N LYS A 358 -9.81 6.55 14.85
CA LYS A 358 -10.38 6.76 16.19
C LYS A 358 -10.04 8.17 16.70
N ILE A 359 -11.00 8.75 17.39
CA ILE A 359 -10.81 9.95 18.20
C ILE A 359 -9.89 9.58 19.36
N GLN A 360 -8.71 10.19 19.39
CA GLN A 360 -7.68 9.94 20.40
C GLN A 360 -7.81 10.94 21.54
N CYS A 361 -7.97 10.46 22.77
CA CYS A 361 -7.86 11.29 23.97
C CYS A 361 -6.37 11.44 24.31
N ASP A 362 -5.81 12.63 24.10
CA ASP A 362 -4.44 12.99 24.44
C ASP A 362 -4.38 14.39 25.06
N GLU A 363 -3.20 14.77 25.56
CA GLU A 363 -2.96 16.08 26.21
C GLU A 363 -3.41 17.26 25.33
N ALA A 364 -3.22 17.18 24.01
CA ALA A 364 -3.62 18.26 23.10
C ALA A 364 -5.15 18.40 22.99
N MET A 365 -5.91 17.30 23.12
CA MET A 365 -7.37 17.37 23.25
C MET A 365 -7.78 17.95 24.59
N GLU A 366 -7.17 17.47 25.68
CA GLU A 366 -7.50 17.91 27.05
C GLU A 366 -7.27 19.42 27.21
N MET A 367 -6.12 19.93 26.77
CA MET A 367 -5.82 21.37 26.76
C MET A 367 -6.87 22.18 26.00
N PHE A 368 -7.38 21.68 24.87
CA PHE A 368 -8.39 22.39 24.08
C PHE A 368 -9.80 22.31 24.69
N LEU A 369 -10.11 21.24 25.44
CA LEU A 369 -11.33 21.18 26.24
C LEU A 369 -11.24 22.18 27.41
N GLU A 370 -10.10 22.27 28.08
CA GLU A 370 -9.87 23.24 29.15
C GLU A 370 -10.02 24.69 28.66
N GLU A 371 -9.53 25.03 27.46
CA GLU A 371 -9.76 26.32 26.82
C GLU A 371 -11.25 26.66 26.64
N GLN A 372 -12.10 25.63 26.53
CA GLN A 372 -13.56 25.76 26.43
C GLN A 372 -14.27 25.67 27.80
N ASN A 373 -13.51 25.59 28.91
CA ASN A 373 -14.00 25.30 30.25
C ASN A 373 -14.74 23.95 30.34
N LEU A 374 -14.23 22.94 29.62
CA LEU A 374 -14.75 21.57 29.57
C LEU A 374 -13.66 20.57 29.95
N SER A 375 -14.07 19.36 30.28
CA SER A 375 -13.23 18.19 30.53
C SER A 375 -13.89 16.93 29.96
N LEU A 376 -13.19 15.80 29.95
CA LEU A 376 -13.76 14.52 29.52
C LEU A 376 -15.00 14.10 30.35
N ASP A 377 -15.07 14.52 31.62
CA ASP A 377 -16.19 14.25 32.52
C ASP A 377 -17.37 15.22 32.35
N SER A 378 -17.25 16.24 31.51
CA SER A 378 -18.30 17.23 31.30
C SER A 378 -19.47 16.63 30.52
N VAL A 379 -20.70 16.87 31.00
CA VAL A 379 -21.94 16.51 30.28
C VAL A 379 -22.39 17.70 29.43
N ILE A 380 -22.59 17.44 28.14
CA ILE A 380 -22.94 18.48 27.16
C ILE A 380 -24.46 18.52 26.94
N GLU A 381 -25.02 19.73 26.93
CA GLU A 381 -26.43 19.99 26.64
C GLU A 381 -26.88 19.33 25.33
N GLN A 382 -28.13 18.88 25.30
CA GLN A 382 -28.67 18.18 24.14
C GLN A 382 -28.58 19.03 22.87
N GLY A 383 -27.93 18.48 21.83
CA GLY A 383 -27.77 19.14 20.53
C GLY A 383 -26.59 20.12 20.45
N ARG A 384 -25.91 20.44 21.57
CA ARG A 384 -24.70 21.28 21.53
C ARG A 384 -23.53 20.47 20.95
N THR A 385 -22.90 21.02 19.92
CA THR A 385 -21.68 20.45 19.32
C THR A 385 -20.44 20.99 20.04
N VAL A 386 -19.53 20.10 20.41
CA VAL A 386 -18.23 20.44 20.99
C VAL A 386 -17.14 19.88 20.10
N TYR A 387 -16.29 20.76 19.57
CA TYR A 387 -15.08 20.35 18.89
C TYR A 387 -14.04 19.94 19.91
N LEU A 388 -13.39 18.80 19.66
CA LEU A 388 -12.42 18.20 20.56
C LEU A 388 -11.00 18.70 20.30
N ARG A 389 -10.76 19.30 19.13
CA ARG A 389 -9.46 19.85 18.73
C ARG A 389 -9.64 21.11 17.92
N LYS A 390 -8.59 21.93 17.91
CA LYS A 390 -8.50 23.16 17.11
C LYS A 390 -8.13 22.89 15.65
N VAL A 391 -7.17 22.01 15.42
CA VAL A 391 -6.65 21.65 14.10
C VAL A 391 -7.28 20.34 13.63
N ALA A 392 -7.61 20.27 12.35
CA ALA A 392 -8.19 19.08 11.74
C ALA A 392 -7.12 18.02 11.44
N ASN A 393 -6.70 17.28 12.46
CA ASN A 393 -5.80 16.15 12.29
C ASN A 393 -6.59 14.84 12.11
N LEU A 394 -6.55 14.28 10.90
CA LEU A 394 -7.25 13.03 10.56
C LEU A 394 -6.78 11.85 11.42
N SER A 395 -5.48 11.75 11.72
CA SER A 395 -4.93 10.64 12.53
C SER A 395 -5.44 10.63 13.97
N SER A 396 -5.94 11.77 14.45
CA SER A 396 -6.47 11.94 15.80
C SER A 396 -8.01 12.04 15.82
N GLY A 397 -8.66 11.54 14.77
CA GLY A 397 -10.11 11.41 14.66
C GLY A 397 -10.81 12.51 13.86
N GLY A 398 -10.07 13.39 13.20
CA GLY A 398 -10.62 14.37 12.26
C GLY A 398 -11.43 13.71 11.14
N VAL A 399 -12.29 14.50 10.50
CA VAL A 399 -13.22 14.05 9.47
C VAL A 399 -12.80 14.64 8.12
N SER A 400 -12.67 13.78 7.11
CA SER A 400 -12.45 14.17 5.72
C SER A 400 -13.77 14.29 4.97
N ILE A 401 -13.96 15.40 4.28
CA ILE A 401 -15.14 15.65 3.43
C ILE A 401 -14.63 15.95 2.03
N ASP A 402 -15.09 15.22 1.02
CA ASP A 402 -14.77 15.53 -0.36
C ASP A 402 -15.26 16.93 -0.72
N ALA A 403 -14.36 17.72 -1.30
CA ALA A 403 -14.63 19.07 -1.77
C ALA A 403 -14.31 19.22 -3.27
N THR A 404 -13.88 18.14 -3.94
CA THR A 404 -13.27 18.17 -5.28
C THR A 404 -14.19 18.81 -6.33
N SER A 405 -15.46 18.41 -6.36
CA SER A 405 -16.45 18.92 -7.33
C SER A 405 -16.85 20.39 -7.10
N THR A 406 -16.56 20.94 -5.92
CA THR A 406 -16.96 22.29 -5.52
C THR A 406 -15.87 23.33 -5.74
N VAL A 407 -14.66 22.92 -6.16
CA VAL A 407 -13.51 23.82 -6.28
C VAL A 407 -13.68 24.78 -7.46
N HIS A 408 -13.56 26.07 -7.18
CA HIS A 408 -13.60 27.11 -8.20
C HIS A 408 -12.43 26.97 -9.17
N PRO A 409 -12.62 27.18 -10.49
CA PRO A 409 -11.55 27.04 -11.50
C PRO A 409 -10.28 27.86 -11.22
N ASP A 410 -10.40 29.07 -10.68
CA ASP A 410 -9.22 29.87 -10.29
C ASP A 410 -8.35 29.19 -9.22
N ASN A 411 -8.96 28.40 -8.31
CA ASN A 411 -8.24 27.68 -7.26
C ASN A 411 -7.55 26.44 -7.83
N ILE A 412 -8.15 25.81 -8.84
CA ILE A 412 -7.54 24.72 -9.61
C ILE A 412 -6.30 25.23 -10.34
N VAL A 413 -6.42 26.36 -11.04
CA VAL A 413 -5.28 27.00 -11.74
C VAL A 413 -4.18 27.36 -10.74
N LEU A 414 -4.53 27.98 -9.61
CA LEU A 414 -3.58 28.30 -8.55
C LEU A 414 -2.81 27.06 -8.06
N ALA A 415 -3.52 25.96 -7.77
CA ALA A 415 -2.90 24.73 -7.28
C ALA A 415 -1.90 24.15 -8.30
N GLN A 416 -2.26 24.16 -9.59
CA GLN A 416 -1.38 23.69 -10.66
C GLN A 416 -0.18 24.61 -10.88
N ASP A 417 -0.37 25.93 -10.81
CA ASP A 417 0.72 26.90 -10.93
C ASP A 417 1.74 26.72 -9.80
N ILE A 418 1.27 26.54 -8.56
CA ILE A 418 2.13 26.20 -7.42
C ILE A 418 2.89 24.90 -7.69
N ALA A 419 2.19 23.86 -8.16
CA ALA A 419 2.80 22.55 -8.39
C ALA A 419 3.94 22.58 -9.42
N GLN A 420 3.92 23.49 -10.39
CA GLN A 420 5.00 23.64 -11.38
C GLN A 420 6.32 24.14 -10.79
N HIS A 421 6.31 24.75 -9.60
CA HIS A 421 7.52 25.20 -8.93
C HIS A 421 8.27 24.09 -8.20
N PHE A 422 7.69 22.88 -8.10
CA PHE A 422 8.28 21.74 -7.41
C PHE A 422 8.36 20.54 -8.35
N LYS A 423 9.52 19.89 -8.39
CA LYS A 423 9.68 18.60 -9.08
C LYS A 423 9.27 17.47 -8.15
N LEU A 424 7.96 17.37 -7.92
CA LEU A 424 7.30 16.38 -7.07
C LEU A 424 6.14 15.74 -7.82
N VAL A 425 6.06 14.42 -7.82
CA VAL A 425 4.99 13.65 -8.47
C VAL A 425 3.65 13.90 -7.78
N CYS A 426 3.63 13.96 -6.45
CA CYS A 426 2.43 14.18 -5.66
C CYS A 426 2.65 15.32 -4.67
N LEU A 427 1.75 16.31 -4.69
CA LEU A 427 1.88 17.53 -3.91
C LEU A 427 0.57 17.83 -3.17
N GLY A 428 0.64 17.95 -1.85
CA GLY A 428 -0.47 18.47 -1.04
C GLY A 428 -0.30 19.96 -0.79
N ILE A 429 -1.36 20.74 -0.97
CA ILE A 429 -1.40 22.17 -0.68
C ILE A 429 -2.46 22.40 0.39
N ASP A 430 -2.03 22.79 1.58
CA ASP A 430 -2.92 23.07 2.70
C ASP A 430 -3.35 24.52 2.64
N VAL A 431 -4.66 24.77 2.64
CA VAL A 431 -5.22 26.10 2.50
C VAL A 431 -6.31 26.32 3.53
N ILE A 432 -6.45 27.57 3.97
CA ILE A 432 -7.57 28.01 4.79
C ILE A 432 -8.44 28.97 3.99
N SER A 433 -9.74 28.71 3.97
CA SER A 433 -10.70 29.54 3.26
C SER A 433 -12.12 29.32 3.78
N PRO A 434 -13.05 30.29 3.72
CA PRO A 434 -14.46 30.04 3.99
C PRO A 434 -15.08 28.99 3.06
N SER A 435 -14.62 28.92 1.81
CA SER A 435 -15.09 27.94 0.83
C SER A 435 -14.15 27.88 -0.37
N LEU A 436 -13.94 26.68 -0.92
CA LEU A 436 -13.24 26.49 -2.20
C LEU A 436 -14.11 26.83 -3.42
N SER A 437 -15.42 27.06 -3.25
CA SER A 437 -16.35 27.42 -4.35
C SER A 437 -16.21 28.85 -4.84
N GLN A 438 -15.45 29.68 -4.11
CA GLN A 438 -15.13 31.05 -4.48
C GLN A 438 -13.68 31.13 -4.94
N SER A 439 -13.40 32.05 -5.87
CA SER A 439 -12.04 32.33 -6.33
C SER A 439 -11.17 32.84 -5.19
N TRP A 440 -9.95 32.34 -5.06
CA TRP A 440 -8.95 32.88 -4.13
C TRP A 440 -8.70 34.39 -4.31
N LYS A 441 -8.99 34.92 -5.50
CA LYS A 441 -8.88 36.34 -5.84
C LYS A 441 -9.87 37.23 -5.10
N SER A 442 -10.96 36.69 -4.54
CA SER A 442 -11.91 37.47 -3.73
C SER A 442 -11.42 37.77 -2.30
N GLY A 443 -10.25 37.25 -1.91
CA GLY A 443 -9.71 37.38 -0.55
C GLY A 443 -10.17 36.26 0.38
N ASN A 444 -9.69 36.28 1.63
CA ASN A 444 -9.91 35.24 2.65
C ASN A 444 -9.49 33.82 2.20
N PHE A 445 -8.41 33.73 1.44
CA PHE A 445 -7.76 32.50 1.06
C PHE A 445 -6.29 32.59 1.46
N GLY A 446 -5.76 31.57 2.10
CA GLY A 446 -4.34 31.53 2.45
C GLY A 446 -3.77 30.13 2.38
N ILE A 447 -2.63 30.02 1.71
CA ILE A 447 -1.82 28.81 1.67
C ILE A 447 -1.03 28.73 2.98
N LEU A 448 -1.21 27.63 3.70
CA LEU A 448 -0.61 27.37 4.99
C LEU A 448 0.73 26.63 4.85
N GLU A 449 0.75 25.57 4.05
CA GLU A 449 1.93 24.73 3.83
C GLU A 449 1.81 23.91 2.53
N ILE A 450 2.96 23.41 2.09
CA ILE A 450 3.10 22.46 0.99
C ILE A 450 3.63 21.14 1.56
N ASN A 451 3.11 20.02 1.09
CA ASN A 451 3.45 18.68 1.55
C ASN A 451 3.95 17.83 0.37
N ALA A 452 5.20 17.38 0.42
CA ALA A 452 5.82 16.53 -0.62
C ALA A 452 5.47 15.04 -0.53
N ALA A 453 4.94 14.58 0.60
CA ALA A 453 4.49 13.20 0.82
C ALA A 453 3.06 13.17 1.37
N PRO A 454 2.06 13.71 0.64
CA PRO A 454 0.71 13.81 1.16
C PRO A 454 0.07 12.42 1.30
N GLY A 455 -0.67 12.23 2.40
CA GLY A 455 -1.55 11.07 2.54
C GLY A 455 -2.73 11.18 1.59
N ILE A 456 -2.98 10.13 0.78
CA ILE A 456 -4.02 10.15 -0.27
C ILE A 456 -5.30 9.44 0.16
N PHE A 457 -5.25 8.66 1.24
CA PHE A 457 -6.35 7.81 1.65
C PHE A 457 -7.62 8.60 1.97
N MET A 458 -7.48 9.82 2.51
CA MET A 458 -8.61 10.71 2.78
C MET A 458 -9.40 11.14 1.55
N HIS A 459 -8.80 11.08 0.36
CA HIS A 459 -9.46 11.34 -0.93
C HIS A 459 -10.05 10.05 -1.52
N LEU A 460 -9.36 8.92 -1.33
CA LEU A 460 -9.82 7.61 -1.81
C LEU A 460 -11.02 7.09 -1.01
N ASN A 461 -11.07 7.34 0.30
CA ASN A 461 -12.18 6.96 1.15
C ASN A 461 -12.53 8.11 2.12
N PRO A 462 -13.17 9.19 1.63
CA PRO A 462 -13.58 10.29 2.48
C PRO A 462 -14.71 9.83 3.42
N ALA A 463 -14.82 10.46 4.58
CA ALA A 463 -15.91 10.15 5.50
C ALA A 463 -17.28 10.68 5.01
N ILE A 464 -17.27 11.73 4.20
CA ILE A 464 -18.46 12.32 3.58
C ILE A 464 -18.10 12.72 2.15
N GLY A 465 -18.96 12.35 1.18
CA GLY A 465 -18.79 12.70 -0.23
C GLY A 465 -18.26 11.53 -1.07
N GLU A 466 -17.77 11.83 -2.27
CA GLU A 466 -17.41 10.83 -3.28
C GLU A 466 -15.92 10.47 -3.24
N SER A 467 -15.61 9.20 -3.53
CA SER A 467 -14.24 8.71 -3.65
C SER A 467 -13.54 9.30 -4.88
N VAL A 468 -12.29 9.72 -4.74
CA VAL A 468 -11.41 10.10 -5.85
C VAL A 468 -10.26 9.10 -5.95
N ASP A 469 -10.10 8.48 -7.13
CA ASP A 469 -9.07 7.48 -7.41
C ASP A 469 -7.68 8.13 -7.66
N VAL A 470 -7.16 8.74 -6.59
CA VAL A 470 -5.81 9.32 -6.55
C VAL A 470 -4.71 8.30 -6.88
N PRO A 471 -4.73 7.05 -6.35
CA PRO A 471 -3.72 6.04 -6.69
C PRO A 471 -3.58 5.81 -8.21
N SER A 472 -4.69 5.77 -8.95
CA SER A 472 -4.65 5.61 -10.41
C SER A 472 -3.93 6.77 -11.08
N HIS A 473 -4.27 8.02 -10.72
CA HIS A 473 -3.61 9.21 -11.27
C HIS A 473 -2.10 9.23 -10.99
N ILE A 474 -1.66 8.73 -9.83
CA ILE A 474 -0.24 8.62 -9.49
C ILE A 474 0.44 7.60 -10.41
N LEU A 475 -0.09 6.37 -10.53
CA LEU A 475 0.54 5.35 -11.35
C LEU A 475 0.53 5.68 -12.84
N GLU A 476 -0.51 6.37 -13.33
CA GLU A 476 -0.61 6.86 -14.71
C GLU A 476 0.41 7.93 -15.08
N THR A 477 1.04 8.56 -14.07
CA THR A 477 2.18 9.45 -14.30
C THR A 477 3.39 8.69 -14.86
N PHE A 478 3.54 7.42 -14.49
CA PHE A 478 4.68 6.59 -14.85
C PHE A 478 4.35 5.61 -15.97
N PHE A 479 3.13 5.06 -15.97
CA PHE A 479 2.72 3.95 -16.83
C PHE A 479 1.36 4.24 -17.45
N ALA A 480 1.29 4.38 -18.78
CA ALA A 480 0.01 4.52 -19.47
C ALA A 480 -0.80 3.20 -19.43
N SER A 481 -0.11 2.07 -19.34
CA SER A 481 -0.69 0.74 -19.20
C SER A 481 0.23 -0.19 -18.40
N GLY A 482 -0.27 -1.36 -17.99
CA GLY A 482 0.56 -2.41 -17.38
C GLY A 482 1.66 -2.95 -18.31
N GLU A 483 1.52 -2.80 -19.64
CA GLU A 483 2.55 -3.17 -20.62
C GLU A 483 3.73 -2.19 -20.58
N ASP A 484 3.48 -0.89 -20.37
CA ASP A 484 4.52 0.13 -20.27
C ASP A 484 5.42 -0.01 -19.04
N ALA A 485 4.91 -0.71 -18.01
CA ALA A 485 5.65 -1.04 -16.79
C ALA A 485 6.58 -2.25 -16.96
N ARG A 486 6.55 -2.93 -18.11
CA ARG A 486 7.24 -4.20 -18.32
C ARG A 486 8.37 -4.06 -19.32
N ILE A 487 9.31 -4.98 -19.22
CA ILE A 487 10.30 -5.28 -20.25
C ILE A 487 9.96 -6.63 -20.86
N PRO A 488 10.40 -6.92 -22.10
CA PRO A 488 10.32 -8.26 -22.65
C PRO A 488 10.92 -9.32 -21.70
N ILE A 489 10.26 -10.47 -21.58
CA ILE A 489 10.72 -11.62 -20.81
C ILE A 489 10.60 -12.89 -21.66
N ILE A 490 11.70 -13.66 -21.72
CA ILE A 490 11.75 -14.98 -22.33
C ILE A 490 12.02 -16.02 -21.25
N THR A 491 11.14 -17.00 -21.14
CA THR A 491 11.15 -18.00 -20.07
C THR A 491 11.42 -19.39 -20.64
N PHE A 492 12.37 -20.10 -20.05
CA PHE A 492 12.68 -21.49 -20.38
C PHE A 492 12.30 -22.40 -19.21
N ASN A 493 11.94 -23.66 -19.45
CA ASN A 493 12.00 -24.67 -18.38
C ASN A 493 13.44 -25.13 -18.13
N ARG A 494 14.24 -25.20 -19.20
CA ARG A 494 15.66 -25.57 -19.15
C ARG A 494 16.43 -24.91 -20.29
N ILE A 495 17.67 -24.51 -19.99
CA ILE A 495 18.63 -24.01 -20.96
C ILE A 495 20.03 -24.17 -20.38
N SER A 496 20.99 -24.66 -21.17
CA SER A 496 22.39 -24.72 -20.73
C SER A 496 23.04 -23.33 -20.77
N VAL A 497 24.15 -23.14 -20.04
CA VAL A 497 24.91 -21.89 -20.07
C VAL A 497 25.37 -21.54 -21.50
N GLN A 498 25.78 -22.55 -22.28
CA GLN A 498 26.21 -22.36 -23.66
C GLN A 498 25.07 -21.84 -24.55
N GLU A 499 23.89 -22.45 -24.47
CA GLU A 499 22.70 -22.03 -25.24
C GLU A 499 22.19 -20.66 -24.79
N LEU A 500 22.27 -20.38 -23.48
CA LEU A 500 21.91 -19.08 -22.92
C LEU A 500 22.81 -17.98 -23.48
N GLN A 501 24.13 -18.19 -23.47
CA GLN A 501 25.09 -17.24 -24.06
C GLN A 501 24.92 -17.06 -25.56
N GLN A 502 24.65 -18.15 -26.31
CA GLN A 502 24.33 -18.06 -27.73
C GLN A 502 23.06 -17.24 -27.99
N THR A 503 22.05 -17.39 -27.12
CA THR A 503 20.80 -16.63 -27.20
C THR A 503 21.04 -15.15 -26.93
N ILE A 504 21.82 -14.81 -25.91
CA ILE A 504 22.25 -13.44 -25.61
C ILE A 504 22.98 -12.85 -26.82
N ASP A 505 23.95 -13.57 -27.38
CA ASP A 505 24.72 -13.12 -28.54
C ASP A 505 23.84 -12.87 -29.76
N HIS A 506 22.89 -13.78 -30.02
CA HIS A 506 21.95 -13.62 -31.12
C HIS A 506 21.13 -12.33 -31.01
N ILE A 507 20.66 -12.00 -29.80
CA ILE A 507 19.87 -10.79 -29.56
C ILE A 507 20.74 -9.54 -29.65
N LEU A 508 21.95 -9.54 -29.05
CA LEU A 508 22.87 -8.41 -29.10
C LEU A 508 23.37 -8.10 -30.52
N LEU A 509 23.39 -9.07 -31.43
CA LEU A 509 23.69 -8.82 -32.84
C LEU A 509 22.66 -7.91 -33.52
N GLN A 510 21.39 -7.98 -33.11
CA GLN A 510 20.30 -7.13 -33.61
C GLN A 510 20.10 -5.88 -32.75
N HIS A 511 20.39 -5.97 -31.45
CA HIS A 511 20.20 -4.93 -30.46
C HIS A 511 21.49 -4.68 -29.65
N PRO A 512 22.52 -4.05 -30.25
CA PRO A 512 23.85 -3.95 -29.65
C PRO A 512 23.89 -3.11 -28.36
N ASP A 513 22.95 -2.18 -28.20
CA ASP A 513 22.88 -1.28 -27.05
C ASP A 513 22.06 -1.83 -25.87
N TRP A 514 21.47 -3.03 -26.01
CA TRP A 514 20.62 -3.61 -24.98
C TRP A 514 21.43 -4.20 -23.81
N THR A 515 20.84 -4.09 -22.63
CA THR A 515 21.25 -4.83 -21.43
C THR A 515 20.31 -6.01 -21.22
N ILE A 516 20.83 -7.21 -21.39
CA ILE A 516 20.12 -8.48 -21.21
C ILE A 516 20.54 -9.09 -19.89
N GLY A 517 19.58 -9.32 -19.01
CA GLY A 517 19.76 -10.09 -17.78
C GLY A 517 19.35 -11.52 -18.07
N ALA A 518 20.21 -12.48 -17.73
CA ALA A 518 19.98 -13.87 -18.07
C ALA A 518 20.30 -14.78 -16.89
N ILE A 519 19.47 -15.78 -16.64
CA ILE A 519 19.67 -16.74 -15.55
C ILE A 519 19.23 -18.15 -15.92
N CYS A 520 20.05 -19.12 -15.53
CA CYS A 520 19.74 -20.55 -15.57
C CYS A 520 20.24 -21.22 -14.27
N ARG A 521 20.08 -22.54 -14.17
CA ARG A 521 20.49 -23.33 -12.99
C ARG A 521 21.94 -23.09 -12.58
N ASP A 522 22.83 -22.98 -13.57
CA ASP A 522 24.28 -23.01 -13.37
C ASP A 522 24.94 -21.62 -13.47
N GLY A 523 24.19 -20.56 -13.72
CA GLY A 523 24.78 -19.23 -13.86
C GLY A 523 23.79 -18.08 -14.05
N VAL A 524 24.26 -16.89 -13.70
CA VAL A 524 23.56 -15.62 -13.90
C VAL A 524 24.47 -14.65 -14.65
N PHE A 525 23.92 -13.93 -15.61
CA PHE A 525 24.66 -13.09 -16.55
C PHE A 525 23.99 -11.74 -16.74
N VAL A 526 24.81 -10.72 -16.99
CA VAL A 526 24.37 -9.46 -17.60
C VAL A 526 25.18 -9.29 -18.88
N ASN A 527 24.49 -9.35 -20.03
CA ASN A 527 25.08 -9.59 -21.34
C ASN A 527 26.03 -10.81 -21.26
N ARG A 528 27.31 -10.63 -21.59
CA ARG A 528 28.33 -11.69 -21.53
C ARG A 528 29.02 -11.82 -20.16
N SER A 529 28.74 -10.91 -19.23
CA SER A 529 29.41 -10.91 -17.94
C SER A 529 28.66 -11.81 -16.97
N GLU A 530 29.29 -12.92 -16.61
CA GLU A 530 28.86 -13.76 -15.49
C GLU A 530 28.87 -12.96 -14.17
N LYS A 531 27.89 -13.24 -13.32
CA LYS A 531 27.72 -12.65 -11.98
C LYS A 531 27.67 -13.77 -10.95
N ASN A 532 27.81 -13.40 -9.68
CA ASN A 532 27.73 -14.36 -8.58
C ASN A 532 26.30 -14.91 -8.47
N LEU A 533 26.17 -16.23 -8.56
CA LEU A 533 24.91 -16.94 -8.40
C LEU A 533 24.58 -17.12 -6.92
N ASN A 534 23.49 -16.52 -6.45
CA ASN A 534 22.92 -16.76 -5.14
C ASN A 534 22.23 -18.13 -5.10
N LYS A 535 22.30 -18.81 -3.94
CA LYS A 535 21.60 -20.09 -3.70
C LYS A 535 20.08 -19.95 -3.77
N ASP A 536 19.55 -18.81 -3.31
CA ASP A 536 18.16 -18.44 -3.52
C ASP A 536 18.00 -17.96 -4.96
N TYR A 537 17.30 -18.78 -5.76
CA TYR A 537 17.15 -18.55 -7.19
C TYR A 537 16.42 -17.24 -7.47
N ASN A 538 15.31 -16.98 -6.77
CA ASN A 538 14.48 -15.81 -7.01
C ASN A 538 15.14 -14.50 -6.56
N SER A 539 16.06 -14.55 -5.58
CA SER A 539 16.92 -13.39 -5.25
C SER A 539 17.78 -12.93 -6.45
N ASN A 540 18.24 -13.85 -7.30
CA ASN A 540 18.98 -13.49 -8.51
C ASN A 540 18.07 -12.82 -9.55
N VAL A 541 16.88 -13.39 -9.77
CA VAL A 541 15.88 -12.85 -10.70
C VAL A 541 15.47 -11.43 -10.29
N GLN A 542 15.18 -11.23 -9.00
CA GLN A 542 14.88 -9.91 -8.44
C GLN A 542 16.04 -8.93 -8.64
N SER A 543 17.28 -9.38 -8.46
CA SER A 543 18.47 -8.54 -8.67
C SER A 543 18.62 -8.10 -10.13
N LEU A 544 18.31 -8.97 -11.09
CA LEU A 544 18.29 -8.60 -12.52
C LEU A 544 17.18 -7.58 -12.79
N LEU A 545 15.96 -7.82 -12.32
CA LEU A 545 14.80 -6.93 -12.55
C LEU A 545 14.91 -5.56 -11.86
N ARG A 546 15.80 -5.42 -10.88
CA ARG A 546 16.17 -4.14 -10.23
C ARG A 546 17.22 -3.35 -11.01
N ASN A 547 17.80 -3.90 -12.08
CA ASN A 547 18.78 -3.18 -12.89
C ASN A 547 18.08 -2.12 -13.75
N PRO A 548 18.32 -0.81 -13.52
CA PRO A 548 17.62 0.28 -14.22
C PRO A 548 18.00 0.42 -15.69
N LYS A 549 18.93 -0.40 -16.20
CA LYS A 549 19.28 -0.46 -17.61
C LYS A 549 18.75 -1.71 -18.31
N LEU A 550 18.14 -2.64 -17.58
CA LEU A 550 17.71 -3.93 -18.13
C LEU A 550 16.63 -3.73 -19.20
N ASP A 551 16.92 -4.18 -20.42
CA ASP A 551 16.03 -4.16 -21.58
C ASP A 551 15.25 -5.46 -21.74
N LEU A 552 15.82 -6.60 -21.34
CA LEU A 552 15.27 -7.94 -21.54
C LEU A 552 15.69 -8.86 -20.39
N LEU A 553 14.75 -9.68 -19.90
CA LEU A 553 15.05 -10.80 -19.00
C LEU A 553 14.96 -12.13 -19.76
N ILE A 554 15.95 -13.00 -19.59
CA ILE A 554 15.90 -14.41 -19.96
C ILE A 554 16.04 -15.24 -18.68
N ALA A 555 15.06 -16.09 -18.37
CA ALA A 555 15.10 -16.87 -17.14
C ALA A 555 14.67 -18.32 -17.37
N ALA A 556 15.36 -19.27 -16.71
CA ALA A 556 15.02 -20.69 -16.79
C ALA A 556 14.54 -21.25 -15.46
N TYR A 557 13.30 -21.74 -15.41
CA TYR A 557 12.69 -22.32 -14.21
C TYR A 557 12.47 -23.82 -14.40
N GLY A 558 13.32 -24.62 -13.76
CA GLY A 558 13.12 -26.07 -13.69
C GLY A 558 12.10 -26.47 -12.62
N GLU A 559 11.57 -27.68 -12.74
CA GLU A 559 10.60 -28.26 -11.79
C GLU A 559 11.00 -28.09 -10.32
N ASP A 560 12.27 -28.34 -9.96
CA ASP A 560 12.74 -28.25 -8.57
C ASP A 560 12.69 -26.82 -8.01
N ILE A 561 12.89 -25.80 -8.86
CA ILE A 561 12.77 -24.39 -8.47
C ILE A 561 11.30 -24.01 -8.37
N LEU A 562 10.47 -24.43 -9.33
CA LEU A 562 9.03 -24.14 -9.33
C LEU A 562 8.34 -24.72 -8.10
N ASP A 563 8.67 -25.96 -7.75
CA ASP A 563 8.13 -26.61 -6.56
C ASP A 563 8.66 -25.97 -5.27
N ARG A 564 9.93 -25.53 -5.23
CA ARG A 564 10.52 -24.98 -4.02
C ARG A 564 10.12 -23.52 -3.75
N ASP A 565 10.26 -22.67 -4.77
CA ASP A 565 10.21 -21.21 -4.61
C ASP A 565 9.15 -20.55 -5.50
N GLY A 566 8.66 -21.26 -6.53
CA GLY A 566 7.84 -20.67 -7.59
C GLY A 566 8.61 -19.63 -8.40
N MET A 567 7.87 -18.79 -9.12
CA MET A 567 8.38 -17.70 -9.94
C MET A 567 8.33 -16.36 -9.21
N PHE A 568 9.23 -15.46 -9.59
CA PHE A 568 9.26 -14.09 -9.05
C PHE A 568 8.47 -13.09 -9.90
N TYR A 569 8.67 -13.10 -11.22
CA TYR A 569 7.95 -12.21 -12.13
C TYR A 569 6.66 -12.88 -12.65
N GLN A 570 5.83 -12.09 -13.31
CA GLN A 570 4.59 -12.52 -13.95
C GLN A 570 4.61 -12.15 -15.42
N GLY A 571 4.00 -12.97 -16.27
CA GLY A 571 3.74 -12.69 -17.67
C GLY A 571 4.99 -12.69 -18.55
N SER A 572 5.23 -13.81 -19.23
CA SER A 572 6.30 -13.96 -20.22
C SER A 572 5.82 -13.55 -21.62
N ASN A 573 6.67 -12.86 -22.40
CA ASN A 573 6.42 -12.60 -23.82
C ASN A 573 6.65 -13.86 -24.66
N MET A 574 7.59 -14.69 -24.23
CA MET A 574 7.87 -15.97 -24.88
C MET A 574 8.19 -17.04 -23.84
N VAL A 575 7.68 -18.24 -24.06
CA VAL A 575 7.97 -19.42 -23.23
C VAL A 575 8.49 -20.54 -24.11
N VAL A 576 9.61 -21.13 -23.74
CA VAL A 576 10.27 -22.23 -24.45
C VAL A 576 10.35 -23.43 -23.51
N LEU A 577 9.64 -24.49 -23.86
CA LEU A 577 9.55 -25.71 -23.08
C LEU A 577 10.19 -26.87 -23.84
N ASP A 578 11.17 -27.50 -23.21
CA ASP A 578 11.85 -28.67 -23.72
C ASP A 578 11.53 -29.89 -22.84
N ASN A 579 10.73 -30.81 -23.39
CA ASN A 579 10.21 -32.00 -22.72
C ASN A 579 9.69 -31.67 -21.30
N PRO A 580 8.70 -30.76 -21.19
CA PRO A 580 8.26 -30.24 -19.90
C PRO A 580 7.52 -31.28 -19.06
N THR A 581 7.67 -31.21 -17.74
CA THR A 581 6.80 -31.93 -16.81
C THR A 581 5.44 -31.23 -16.63
N GLU A 582 4.48 -31.86 -15.96
CA GLU A 582 3.18 -31.23 -15.65
C GLU A 582 3.35 -29.94 -14.83
N THR A 583 4.33 -29.91 -13.91
CA THR A 583 4.68 -28.72 -13.14
C THR A 583 5.27 -27.64 -14.04
N GLU A 584 6.24 -27.97 -14.90
CA GLU A 584 6.87 -27.01 -15.83
C GLU A 584 5.89 -26.42 -16.85
N MET A 585 4.80 -27.15 -17.17
CA MET A 585 3.71 -26.61 -17.99
C MET A 585 2.98 -25.42 -17.34
N MET A 586 3.21 -25.11 -16.06
CA MET A 586 2.72 -23.86 -15.47
C MET A 586 3.32 -22.61 -16.13
N LEU A 587 4.53 -22.69 -16.68
CA LEU A 587 5.19 -21.57 -17.35
C LEU A 587 4.37 -21.08 -18.57
N ALA A 588 3.68 -22.00 -19.25
CA ALA A 588 2.79 -21.66 -20.36
C ALA A 588 1.45 -21.04 -19.90
N ARG A 589 1.15 -21.02 -18.59
CA ARG A 589 -0.01 -20.33 -18.00
C ARG A 589 0.34 -18.89 -17.62
N ASP A 590 1.60 -18.62 -17.31
CA ASP A 590 2.10 -17.30 -16.88
C ASP A 590 2.68 -16.49 -18.05
N ILE A 591 1.80 -16.17 -18.99
CA ILE A 591 2.11 -15.49 -20.24
C ILE A 591 1.24 -14.25 -20.43
N ILE A 592 1.78 -13.23 -21.11
CA ILE A 592 0.98 -12.07 -21.51
C ILE A 592 0.13 -12.37 -22.75
N SER A 593 -0.83 -11.49 -23.04
CA SER A 593 -1.54 -11.45 -24.32
C SER A 593 -0.54 -11.39 -25.48
N ASP A 594 -0.82 -12.10 -26.58
CA ASP A 594 0.03 -12.17 -27.78
C ASP A 594 1.40 -12.86 -27.64
N SER A 595 1.65 -13.53 -26.52
CA SER A 595 2.87 -14.32 -26.29
C SER A 595 3.05 -15.50 -27.27
N THR A 596 4.30 -15.92 -27.41
CA THR A 596 4.70 -17.09 -28.20
C THR A 596 5.11 -18.23 -27.27
N VAL A 597 4.48 -19.39 -27.39
CA VAL A 597 4.84 -20.60 -26.62
C VAL A 597 5.39 -21.66 -27.57
N VAL A 598 6.65 -22.05 -27.37
CA VAL A 598 7.34 -23.08 -28.15
C VAL A 598 7.53 -24.30 -27.25
N VAL A 599 6.99 -25.46 -27.65
CA VAL A 599 7.09 -26.72 -26.90
C VAL A 599 7.74 -27.78 -27.76
N ARG A 600 8.77 -28.44 -27.23
CA ARG A 600 9.37 -29.66 -27.80
C ARG A 600 9.01 -30.87 -26.97
N GLU A 601 8.43 -31.88 -27.61
CA GLU A 601 8.18 -33.21 -27.03
C GLU A 601 8.82 -34.28 -27.93
N GLY A 602 9.94 -34.85 -27.49
CA GLY A 602 10.80 -35.64 -28.37
C GLY A 602 11.26 -34.84 -29.59
N ASN A 603 10.86 -35.28 -30.79
CA ASN A 603 11.14 -34.58 -32.04
C ASN A 603 10.00 -33.66 -32.50
N ASN A 604 8.86 -33.65 -31.81
CA ASN A 604 7.71 -32.84 -32.20
C ASN A 604 7.84 -31.44 -31.62
N ILE A 605 7.60 -30.45 -32.47
CA ILE A 605 7.54 -29.03 -32.11
C ILE A 605 6.11 -28.55 -32.24
N SER A 606 5.66 -27.80 -31.24
CA SER A 606 4.42 -27.05 -31.25
C SER A 606 4.74 -25.59 -30.96
N ILE A 607 4.38 -24.69 -31.86
CA ILE A 607 4.49 -23.24 -31.68
C ILE A 607 3.08 -22.68 -31.62
N ARG A 608 2.76 -22.00 -30.51
CA ARG A 608 1.48 -21.33 -30.31
C ARG A 608 1.68 -19.83 -30.24
N ARG A 609 0.96 -19.09 -31.09
CA ARG A 609 0.98 -17.61 -31.11
C ARG A 609 -0.38 -17.07 -31.56
N LYS A 610 -0.94 -16.09 -30.85
CA LYS A 610 -2.20 -15.41 -31.23
C LYS A 610 -3.36 -16.37 -31.60
N GLY A 611 -3.44 -17.52 -30.91
CA GLY A 611 -4.44 -18.55 -31.16
C GLY A 611 -4.14 -19.49 -32.35
N LEU A 612 -3.10 -19.23 -33.14
CA LEU A 612 -2.58 -20.16 -34.15
C LEU A 612 -1.67 -21.18 -33.50
N ILE A 613 -1.73 -22.42 -34.00
CA ILE A 613 -0.88 -23.53 -33.57
C ILE A 613 -0.21 -24.08 -34.83
N GLU A 614 1.12 -24.03 -34.85
CA GLU A 614 1.95 -24.66 -35.86
C GLU A 614 2.61 -25.90 -35.27
N GLN A 615 2.54 -27.03 -35.98
CA GLN A 615 3.14 -28.28 -35.56
C GLN A 615 3.99 -28.87 -36.67
N TYR A 616 5.21 -29.27 -36.33
CA TYR A 616 6.11 -29.98 -37.23
C TYR A 616 7.11 -30.81 -36.45
N SER A 617 7.79 -31.73 -37.12
CA SER A 617 8.84 -32.55 -36.51
C SER A 617 10.22 -32.02 -36.92
N LEU A 618 11.13 -31.91 -35.96
CA LEU A 618 12.53 -31.57 -36.21
C LEU A 618 13.23 -32.71 -36.96
N GLY A 619 14.08 -32.36 -37.92
CA GLY A 619 14.94 -33.32 -38.61
C GLY A 619 15.99 -33.92 -37.66
N GLU A 620 16.49 -35.12 -37.98
CA GLU A 620 17.57 -35.75 -37.21
C GLU A 620 18.80 -34.83 -37.16
N GLY A 621 19.25 -34.50 -35.93
CA GLY A 621 20.41 -33.64 -35.69
C GLY A 621 20.15 -32.14 -35.80
N GLU A 622 18.92 -31.69 -36.10
CA GLU A 622 18.61 -30.25 -36.05
C GLU A 622 18.51 -29.76 -34.59
N PRO A 623 19.26 -28.71 -34.21
CA PRO A 623 19.25 -28.23 -32.84
C PRO A 623 17.96 -27.45 -32.56
N PHE A 624 17.35 -27.70 -31.39
CA PHE A 624 16.15 -26.99 -30.95
C PHE A 624 16.38 -25.47 -30.81
N THR A 625 17.63 -25.06 -30.57
CA THR A 625 18.04 -23.64 -30.55
C THR A 625 17.65 -22.91 -31.83
N ARG A 626 17.74 -23.56 -32.99
CA ARG A 626 17.37 -22.94 -34.28
C ARG A 626 15.87 -22.61 -34.37
N VAL A 627 15.03 -23.34 -33.64
CA VAL A 627 13.58 -23.11 -33.63
C VAL A 627 13.27 -21.85 -32.85
N TYR A 628 13.59 -21.83 -31.55
CA TYR A 628 13.18 -20.71 -30.71
C TYR A 628 13.91 -19.41 -31.08
N LEU A 629 15.16 -19.46 -31.57
CA LEU A 629 15.87 -18.25 -32.01
C LEU A 629 15.15 -17.52 -33.16
N LYS A 630 14.40 -18.23 -34.01
CA LYS A 630 13.60 -17.60 -35.09
C LYS A 630 12.38 -16.85 -34.57
N GLU A 631 11.87 -17.27 -33.41
CA GLU A 631 10.67 -16.68 -32.81
C GLU A 631 10.99 -15.45 -31.95
N ILE A 632 12.23 -15.33 -31.44
CA ILE A 632 12.65 -14.22 -30.58
C ILE A 632 12.36 -12.83 -31.20
N PRO A 633 12.69 -12.54 -32.47
CA PRO A 633 12.40 -11.23 -33.06
C PRO A 633 10.91 -10.86 -33.11
N THR A 634 10.00 -11.81 -32.87
CA THR A 634 8.56 -11.56 -32.88
C THR A 634 8.02 -11.04 -31.55
N VAL A 635 8.84 -11.09 -30.49
CA VAL A 635 8.47 -10.76 -29.10
C VAL A 635 9.36 -9.66 -28.48
N LEU A 636 10.40 -9.22 -29.20
CA LEU A 636 11.25 -8.08 -28.87
C LEU A 636 10.77 -6.83 -29.61
#